data_AF-A0A518BIR4-F1
#
_entry.id   AF-A0A518BIR4-F1
#
_cell.length_a   1.000
_cell.length_b   1.000
_cell.length_c   1.000
_cell.angle_alpha   90.00
_cell.angle_beta   90.00
_cell.angle_gamma   90.00
#
_symmetry.space_group_name_H-M   'P 1'
#
loop_
_entity.id
_entity.type
_entity.pdbx_description
1 polymer ?
#
loop_
_entity_poly.entity_id
_entity_poly.type
_entity_poly.pdbx_seq_one_letter_code
_entity_poly.pdbx_strand_id
1 'polypeptide(L)'
;MNFKTLPPLTCAALAIAPFATAQDSVAIGGPLPGDAVGPYITSEQGNRYTVDLQPLFSTWGTEFAIGPISKSSKTSSSFTTNLMAASGVSREIQVNVPLTGTWAELTVPGVGVNDDPGVNLAPVQVAATAATGVQLAAGFAEFGTTDGGAGFDGAIANIINYDPTNPTRLYVNRVNAATNGCSDTDELTNVAFGAINATGELLVRSDDFGTSGVGCAPGTTGNNLFYVNAATRDLTKVNALSGSIFTSGDFLSTFEPVSAATDTFSTPAIIDIAGVPYIAATNFSNEWVTKPAQLGGPFPGKLTHLAPGVTSTRGTMSVTEDAFPFLGATEGVGAMIGDMGSGTDTMNIFGIGAGGAVTGTLALTLPAVITDNLTGFTNLAGANEIDHYHSQVAFNGGNGQIAMNVDHLGNLLCAVVVDQPSDGGADWPVHYIAVARVSPTGTVAWTMAAYQDGVGGGKPYTDGAGTTLGNLAELGAVTGGAPLGPSTSSPMIDSYGNVYFFGASFDLGPSGFDTGLFRAVYDPATFSYELEQLFKVGRVLDSGLDAGGTKVPYQIQFVTLADSNSISSTAPFSQNISSDGHAGQTHFGVSGRDSLHLGGLVLSASITYDVDLDGDFDDDAVADPTTLDQNYQVQLFIGSPTACQLDLGVGQGPGDANLTVCGTGLGAGQSSLIKLTNVAPFTGVFAILSFPGQPNFPIGGGSLISAFGLVGGFPLGFNADANGEFNFTLGGSGVPNDFVLQFLAVDLLAPPNFLELSNAVLLSFG
;
A
#
# COMPACT_ATOMS: atom_id res chain seq x y z
N MET A 1 -14.32 -58.88 47.85
CA MET A 1 -15.01 -57.82 47.07
C MET A 1 -14.11 -57.49 45.90
N ASN A 2 -14.54 -57.85 44.69
CA ASN A 2 -13.79 -57.64 43.46
C ASN A 2 -13.96 -56.19 42.98
N PHE A 3 -12.87 -55.42 42.97
CA PHE A 3 -12.82 -54.15 42.25
C PHE A 3 -12.61 -54.45 40.77
N LYS A 4 -13.61 -54.12 39.94
CA LYS A 4 -13.50 -54.10 38.49
C LYS A 4 -12.60 -52.93 38.08
N THR A 5 -11.55 -53.24 37.32
CA THR A 5 -10.71 -52.29 36.60
C THR A 5 -11.52 -51.58 35.51
N LEU A 6 -11.48 -50.25 35.50
CA LEU A 6 -11.95 -49.41 34.39
C LEU A 6 -10.90 -49.41 33.26
N PRO A 7 -11.30 -49.33 31.98
CA PRO A 7 -10.36 -49.27 30.86
C PRO A 7 -9.68 -47.89 30.78
N PRO A 8 -8.44 -47.82 30.25
CA PRO A 8 -7.71 -46.56 30.08
C PRO A 8 -8.40 -45.66 29.04
N LEU A 9 -8.50 -44.38 29.37
CA LEU A 9 -8.90 -43.31 28.45
C LEU A 9 -7.80 -43.17 27.38
N THR A 10 -8.09 -43.52 26.14
CA THR A 10 -7.22 -43.23 25.00
C THR A 10 -7.38 -41.75 24.66
N CYS A 11 -6.41 -40.91 25.02
CA CYS A 11 -6.28 -39.57 24.44
C CYS A 11 -6.00 -39.73 22.94
N ALA A 12 -6.99 -39.41 22.11
CA ALA A 12 -6.75 -39.20 20.69
C ALA A 12 -5.90 -37.93 20.56
N ALA A 13 -4.61 -38.09 20.25
CA ALA A 13 -3.81 -36.96 19.78
C ALA A 13 -4.43 -36.49 18.46
N LEU A 14 -5.08 -35.33 18.47
CA LEU A 14 -5.33 -34.59 17.23
C LEU A 14 -3.94 -34.28 16.65
N ALA A 15 -3.59 -34.97 15.56
CA ALA A 15 -2.48 -34.56 14.73
C ALA A 15 -2.90 -33.26 14.05
N ILE A 16 -2.52 -32.12 14.64
CA ILE A 16 -2.56 -30.84 13.94
C ILE A 16 -1.51 -30.98 12.84
N ALA A 17 -1.94 -31.07 11.59
CA ALA A 17 -1.01 -31.05 10.47
C ALA A 17 -0.27 -29.70 10.52
N PRO A 18 1.08 -29.68 10.48
CA PRO A 18 1.79 -28.42 10.36
C PRO A 18 1.34 -27.74 9.06
N PHE A 19 0.95 -26.48 9.16
CA PHE A 19 0.73 -25.66 7.99
C PHE A 19 2.11 -25.43 7.37
N ALA A 20 2.31 -25.77 6.09
CA ALA A 20 3.57 -25.44 5.43
C ALA A 20 3.64 -23.92 5.26
N THR A 21 4.76 -23.29 5.64
CA THR A 21 4.99 -21.86 5.39
C THR A 21 5.67 -21.66 4.03
N ALA A 22 5.20 -20.68 3.28
CA ALA A 22 5.86 -20.24 2.06
C ALA A 22 7.00 -19.29 2.41
N GLN A 23 8.16 -19.53 1.83
CA GLN A 23 9.31 -18.64 1.88
C GLN A 23 9.50 -17.92 0.53
N ASP A 24 10.20 -16.78 0.48
CA ASP A 24 10.63 -16.24 -0.82
C ASP A 24 11.63 -17.19 -1.52
N SER A 25 11.51 -17.25 -2.84
CA SER A 25 12.39 -17.95 -3.75
C SER A 25 13.86 -17.49 -3.61
N VAL A 26 14.78 -18.44 -3.73
CA VAL A 26 16.22 -18.17 -3.96
C VAL A 26 16.73 -19.19 -4.98
N ALA A 27 17.75 -18.84 -5.76
CA ALA A 27 18.32 -19.74 -6.75
C ALA A 27 18.98 -20.97 -6.09
N ILE A 28 18.93 -22.15 -6.73
CA ILE A 28 19.68 -23.35 -6.30
C ILE A 28 21.19 -23.26 -6.56
N GLY A 29 21.60 -22.28 -7.36
CA GLY A 29 22.98 -22.04 -7.76
C GLY A 29 23.68 -20.99 -6.90
N GLY A 30 24.86 -20.57 -7.34
CA GLY A 30 25.57 -19.43 -6.75
C GLY A 30 24.80 -18.10 -6.90
N PRO A 31 25.41 -17.01 -6.43
CA PRO A 31 24.70 -15.76 -6.19
C PRO A 31 24.22 -15.05 -7.47
N LEU A 32 24.94 -15.27 -8.58
CA LEU A 32 24.58 -14.80 -9.92
C LEU A 32 24.28 -15.98 -10.85
N PRO A 33 23.29 -15.86 -11.73
CA PRO A 33 22.50 -14.65 -12.02
C PRO A 33 21.22 -14.52 -11.14
N GLY A 34 21.15 -15.18 -9.98
CA GLY A 34 19.93 -15.23 -9.16
C GLY A 34 18.73 -15.87 -9.87
N ASP A 35 17.55 -15.78 -9.27
CA ASP A 35 16.32 -16.44 -9.74
C ASP A 35 15.17 -15.51 -10.14
N ALA A 36 15.39 -14.20 -10.22
CA ALA A 36 14.36 -13.31 -10.73
C ALA A 36 13.98 -13.66 -12.18
N VAL A 37 12.70 -13.48 -12.49
CA VAL A 37 12.09 -13.85 -13.77
C VAL A 37 12.48 -12.88 -14.88
N GLY A 38 12.54 -13.39 -16.12
CA GLY A 38 12.90 -12.59 -17.30
C GLY A 38 11.69 -11.86 -17.89
N PRO A 39 11.79 -10.57 -18.23
CA PRO A 39 10.63 -9.81 -18.74
C PRO A 39 10.23 -10.21 -20.16
N TYR A 40 11.09 -10.90 -20.90
CA TYR A 40 10.84 -11.35 -22.28
C TYR A 40 10.46 -12.83 -22.38
N ILE A 41 10.46 -13.57 -21.27
CA ILE A 41 10.12 -14.99 -21.26
C ILE A 41 8.60 -15.13 -21.23
N THR A 42 8.02 -15.65 -22.32
CA THR A 42 6.55 -15.73 -22.46
C THR A 42 5.87 -16.60 -21.42
N SER A 43 6.54 -17.60 -20.86
CA SER A 43 6.02 -18.44 -19.78
C SER A 43 6.11 -17.77 -18.40
N GLU A 44 6.84 -16.68 -18.28
CA GLU A 44 7.04 -15.90 -17.04
C GLU A 44 6.37 -14.52 -17.09
N GLN A 45 5.47 -14.27 -18.05
CA GLN A 45 4.73 -12.99 -18.08
C GLN A 45 3.75 -12.84 -16.92
N GLY A 46 3.39 -13.94 -16.25
CA GLY A 46 2.74 -13.88 -14.97
C GLY A 46 3.05 -15.10 -14.10
N ASN A 47 3.23 -14.85 -12.81
CA ASN A 47 3.56 -15.85 -11.81
C ASN A 47 2.62 -15.71 -10.61
N ARG A 48 2.09 -16.84 -10.14
CA ARG A 48 1.21 -16.91 -8.98
C ARG A 48 1.87 -17.67 -7.86
N TYR A 49 2.05 -17.03 -6.72
CA TYR A 49 2.73 -17.61 -5.56
C TYR A 49 2.15 -17.10 -4.25
N THR A 50 2.44 -17.80 -3.17
CA THR A 50 2.14 -17.37 -1.81
C THR A 50 3.34 -16.70 -1.17
N VAL A 51 3.09 -15.68 -0.35
CA VAL A 51 4.11 -15.00 0.46
C VAL A 51 3.63 -14.99 1.90
N ASP A 52 4.44 -15.50 2.83
CA ASP A 52 4.17 -15.39 4.27
C ASP A 52 4.92 -14.21 4.87
N LEU A 53 4.17 -13.24 5.38
CA LEU A 53 4.69 -12.05 6.03
C LEU A 53 5.27 -12.37 7.42
N GLN A 54 6.34 -11.68 7.79
CA GLN A 54 6.93 -11.75 9.12
C GLN A 54 6.41 -10.69 10.06
N PRO A 55 6.34 -10.98 11.37
CA PRO A 55 6.08 -9.97 12.38
C PRO A 55 7.13 -8.85 12.33
N LEU A 56 6.65 -7.62 12.29
CA LEU A 56 7.43 -6.39 12.37
C LEU A 56 6.91 -5.59 13.56
N PHE A 57 7.79 -5.32 14.53
CA PHE A 57 7.42 -4.53 15.71
C PHE A 57 8.08 -3.15 15.61
N SER A 58 7.26 -2.11 15.73
CA SER A 58 7.77 -0.75 15.88
C SER A 58 8.44 -0.55 17.24
N THR A 59 9.10 0.60 17.43
CA THR A 59 9.67 0.98 18.72
C THR A 59 8.63 1.11 19.84
N TRP A 60 7.35 1.26 19.51
CA TRP A 60 6.25 1.30 20.50
C TRP A 60 5.67 -0.08 20.80
N GLY A 61 6.17 -1.13 20.13
CA GLY A 61 5.63 -2.48 20.19
C GLY A 61 4.35 -2.67 19.38
N THR A 62 4.01 -1.73 18.49
CA THR A 62 2.91 -1.93 17.53
C THR A 62 3.32 -3.02 16.55
N GLU A 63 2.47 -4.03 16.38
CA GLU A 63 2.73 -5.16 15.49
C GLU A 63 2.17 -4.91 14.08
N PHE A 64 3.05 -5.08 13.10
CA PHE A 64 2.80 -5.10 11.67
C PHE A 64 3.28 -6.43 11.10
N ALA A 65 2.99 -6.69 9.83
CA ALA A 65 3.54 -7.80 9.08
C ALA A 65 4.29 -7.27 7.85
N ILE A 66 5.46 -7.82 7.52
CA ILE A 66 6.30 -7.39 6.40
C ILE A 66 6.79 -8.58 5.55
N GLY A 67 6.90 -8.41 4.24
CA GLY A 67 7.52 -9.40 3.37
C GLY A 67 7.73 -8.92 1.94
N PRO A 68 8.68 -9.50 1.18
CA PRO A 68 8.89 -9.19 -0.23
C PRO A 68 7.78 -9.82 -1.09
N ILE A 69 6.97 -8.97 -1.71
CA ILE A 69 5.85 -9.43 -2.56
C ILE A 69 6.23 -9.59 -4.02
N SER A 70 7.34 -9.01 -4.46
CA SER A 70 7.85 -9.18 -5.83
C SER A 70 9.30 -8.74 -5.92
N LYS A 71 10.10 -9.50 -6.68
CA LYS A 71 11.40 -9.07 -7.22
C LYS A 71 11.18 -8.26 -8.50
N SER A 72 12.04 -7.29 -8.79
CA SER A 72 12.15 -6.75 -10.15
C SER A 72 12.66 -7.84 -11.10
N SER A 73 12.45 -7.65 -12.40
CA SER A 73 12.80 -8.62 -13.42
C SER A 73 14.32 -8.69 -13.62
N LYS A 74 14.79 -9.72 -14.30
CA LYS A 74 16.19 -9.89 -14.68
C LYS A 74 16.37 -9.73 -16.17
N THR A 75 17.19 -8.75 -16.59
CA THR A 75 17.58 -8.57 -18.00
C THR A 75 19.06 -8.76 -18.26
N SER A 76 19.89 -8.88 -17.22
CA SER A 76 21.31 -9.18 -17.35
C SER A 76 21.73 -10.33 -16.45
N SER A 77 22.69 -11.13 -16.93
CA SER A 77 23.34 -12.19 -16.16
C SER A 77 24.37 -11.67 -15.13
N SER A 78 24.73 -10.38 -15.19
CA SER A 78 25.68 -9.75 -14.27
C SER A 78 25.04 -9.26 -12.96
N PHE A 79 23.71 -9.24 -12.91
CA PHE A 79 22.92 -8.81 -11.76
C PHE A 79 21.81 -9.82 -11.50
N THR A 80 21.35 -9.92 -10.26
CA THR A 80 20.19 -10.74 -9.89
C THR A 80 18.89 -10.14 -10.39
N THR A 81 18.79 -8.80 -10.42
CA THR A 81 17.60 -8.04 -10.81
C THR A 81 17.94 -6.68 -11.40
N ASN A 82 16.96 -6.06 -12.06
CA ASN A 82 16.95 -4.65 -12.42
C ASN A 82 16.80 -3.73 -11.20
N LEU A 83 17.09 -2.44 -11.39
CA LEU A 83 16.78 -1.42 -10.41
C LEU A 83 15.28 -1.11 -10.46
N MET A 84 14.68 -0.87 -9.30
CA MET A 84 13.31 -0.35 -9.23
C MET A 84 13.32 1.17 -9.39
N ALA A 85 12.18 1.73 -9.76
CA ALA A 85 11.90 3.17 -9.77
C ALA A 85 10.61 3.43 -8.97
N ALA A 86 9.74 4.32 -9.48
CA ALA A 86 8.45 4.62 -8.87
C ALA A 86 7.65 3.35 -8.55
N SER A 87 7.00 3.33 -7.39
CA SER A 87 6.11 2.27 -6.96
C SER A 87 4.85 2.85 -6.33
N GLY A 88 3.83 2.01 -6.15
CA GLY A 88 2.58 2.40 -5.51
C GLY A 88 1.68 1.21 -5.22
N VAL A 89 0.67 1.44 -4.40
CA VAL A 89 -0.40 0.52 -4.04
C VAL A 89 -1.74 1.17 -4.36
N SER A 90 -2.77 0.35 -4.56
CA SER A 90 -4.14 0.83 -4.73
C SER A 90 -4.59 1.64 -3.51
N ARG A 91 -5.31 2.73 -3.79
CA ARG A 91 -5.89 3.59 -2.76
C ARG A 91 -7.02 2.84 -2.06
N GLU A 92 -7.95 2.29 -2.82
CA GLU A 92 -8.98 1.37 -2.35
C GLU A 92 -8.47 -0.06 -2.07
N ILE A 93 -9.25 -0.75 -1.24
CA ILE A 93 -9.19 -2.18 -0.97
C ILE A 93 -10.55 -2.81 -1.26
N GLN A 94 -10.55 -3.93 -1.98
CA GLN A 94 -11.75 -4.71 -2.25
C GLN A 94 -11.92 -5.82 -1.22
N VAL A 95 -13.09 -5.88 -0.59
CA VAL A 95 -13.45 -6.94 0.35
C VAL A 95 -14.41 -7.94 -0.29
N ASN A 96 -14.46 -9.15 0.27
CA ASN A 96 -15.34 -10.24 -0.21
C ASN A 96 -15.09 -10.65 -1.67
N VAL A 97 -13.85 -10.49 -2.16
CA VAL A 97 -13.48 -10.90 -3.51
C VAL A 97 -13.30 -12.42 -3.59
N PRO A 98 -13.65 -13.09 -4.70
CA PRO A 98 -13.40 -14.52 -4.83
C PRO A 98 -11.91 -14.85 -4.80
N LEU A 99 -11.48 -15.57 -3.77
CA LEU A 99 -10.10 -16.03 -3.65
C LEU A 99 -9.98 -17.42 -4.30
N THR A 100 -9.68 -17.45 -5.60
CA THR A 100 -9.67 -18.69 -6.39
C THR A 100 -8.36 -18.89 -7.14
N GLY A 101 -8.08 -20.15 -7.51
CA GLY A 101 -6.92 -20.52 -8.32
C GLY A 101 -5.90 -21.37 -7.57
N THR A 102 -4.82 -21.66 -8.27
CA THR A 102 -3.68 -22.45 -7.79
C THR A 102 -2.47 -21.55 -7.71
N TRP A 103 -1.71 -21.69 -6.63
CA TRP A 103 -0.59 -20.84 -6.27
C TRP A 103 0.64 -21.70 -5.99
N ALA A 104 1.80 -21.23 -6.43
CA ALA A 104 3.07 -21.83 -6.05
C ALA A 104 3.35 -21.56 -4.56
N GLU A 105 3.52 -22.63 -3.80
CA GLU A 105 3.98 -22.61 -2.41
C GLU A 105 5.46 -23.01 -2.37
N LEU A 106 6.26 -22.11 -1.81
CA LEU A 106 7.71 -22.16 -1.81
C LEU A 106 8.20 -22.67 -0.45
N THR A 107 8.15 -23.98 -0.23
CA THR A 107 8.31 -24.56 1.12
C THR A 107 9.76 -24.80 1.55
N VAL A 108 10.72 -24.69 0.65
CA VAL A 108 12.15 -24.93 0.92
C VAL A 108 13.04 -24.01 0.06
N PRO A 109 14.27 -23.69 0.50
CA PRO A 109 15.22 -22.90 -0.29
C PRO A 109 15.49 -23.57 -1.64
N GLY A 110 15.66 -22.77 -2.70
CA GLY A 110 15.88 -23.27 -4.05
C GLY A 110 14.62 -23.56 -4.84
N VAL A 111 13.44 -23.65 -4.20
CA VAL A 111 12.15 -23.71 -4.89
C VAL A 111 11.70 -22.28 -5.21
N GLY A 112 11.19 -22.06 -6.41
CA GLY A 112 10.85 -20.70 -6.85
C GLY A 112 9.90 -20.65 -8.04
N VAL A 113 9.64 -19.43 -8.50
CA VAL A 113 8.71 -19.15 -9.60
C VAL A 113 9.40 -19.02 -10.95
N ASN A 114 10.73 -19.01 -10.98
CA ASN A 114 11.50 -19.11 -12.22
C ASN A 114 11.25 -20.49 -12.84
N ASP A 115 10.89 -20.53 -14.12
CA ASP A 115 10.51 -21.78 -14.77
C ASP A 115 11.71 -22.59 -15.31
N ASP A 116 12.93 -22.07 -15.22
CA ASP A 116 14.16 -22.80 -15.54
C ASP A 116 14.54 -23.77 -14.41
N PRO A 117 14.49 -25.10 -14.65
CA PRO A 117 14.85 -26.10 -13.65
C PRO A 117 16.33 -26.08 -13.24
N GLY A 118 17.19 -25.35 -13.97
CA GLY A 118 18.57 -25.07 -13.59
C GLY A 118 18.72 -23.94 -12.57
N VAL A 119 17.68 -23.13 -12.38
CA VAL A 119 17.65 -21.96 -11.50
C VAL A 119 16.80 -22.21 -10.26
N ASN A 120 15.59 -22.75 -10.42
CA ASN A 120 14.73 -23.14 -9.32
C ASN A 120 14.21 -24.58 -9.45
N LEU A 121 13.96 -25.22 -8.32
CA LEU A 121 13.14 -26.42 -8.26
C LEU A 121 11.65 -26.06 -8.38
N ALA A 122 10.87 -26.96 -8.99
CA ALA A 122 9.44 -26.74 -9.17
C ALA A 122 8.70 -26.65 -7.82
N PRO A 123 7.80 -25.66 -7.65
CA PRO A 123 7.06 -25.47 -6.41
C PRO A 123 5.90 -26.44 -6.24
N VAL A 124 5.51 -26.65 -4.98
CA VAL A 124 4.24 -27.30 -4.67
C VAL A 124 3.11 -26.35 -5.05
N GLN A 125 2.01 -26.91 -5.53
CA GLN A 125 0.85 -26.14 -5.95
C GLN A 125 -0.23 -26.26 -4.87
N VAL A 126 -0.68 -25.12 -4.33
CA VAL A 126 -1.75 -25.06 -3.34
C VAL A 126 -2.97 -24.32 -3.89
N ALA A 127 -4.15 -24.76 -3.50
CA ALA A 127 -5.36 -23.97 -3.69
C ALA A 127 -5.48 -22.99 -2.52
N ALA A 128 -6.03 -21.81 -2.78
CA ALA A 128 -6.38 -20.92 -1.68
C ALA A 128 -7.43 -21.56 -0.77
N THR A 129 -7.30 -21.33 0.53
CA THR A 129 -8.11 -22.00 1.57
C THR A 129 -9.47 -21.35 1.78
N ALA A 130 -9.60 -20.05 1.54
CA ALA A 130 -10.85 -19.31 1.68
C ALA A 130 -11.59 -19.16 0.35
N ALA A 131 -12.92 -19.12 0.39
CA ALA A 131 -13.75 -18.85 -0.78
C ALA A 131 -13.77 -17.35 -1.15
N THR A 132 -13.58 -16.49 -0.15
CA THR A 132 -13.58 -15.03 -0.26
C THR A 132 -12.38 -14.45 0.46
N GLY A 133 -11.78 -13.39 -0.08
CA GLY A 133 -10.64 -12.70 0.50
C GLY A 133 -10.78 -11.18 0.41
N VAL A 134 -9.68 -10.53 0.75
CA VAL A 134 -9.43 -9.11 0.53
C VAL A 134 -8.45 -8.99 -0.63
N GLN A 135 -8.66 -8.01 -1.52
CA GLN A 135 -7.79 -7.72 -2.65
C GLN A 135 -7.34 -6.27 -2.63
N LEU A 136 -6.07 -6.07 -2.92
CA LEU A 136 -5.48 -4.80 -3.31
C LEU A 136 -4.51 -5.08 -4.46
N ALA A 137 -3.99 -4.03 -5.09
CA ALA A 137 -2.93 -4.21 -6.06
C ALA A 137 -1.76 -3.27 -5.76
N ALA A 138 -0.56 -3.70 -6.11
CA ALA A 138 0.64 -2.88 -6.06
C ALA A 138 1.36 -2.96 -7.40
N GLY A 139 2.24 -2.01 -7.66
CA GLY A 139 3.08 -2.07 -8.84
C GLY A 139 4.28 -1.17 -8.72
N PHE A 140 5.17 -1.31 -9.68
CA PHE A 140 6.39 -0.51 -9.77
C PHE A 140 6.90 -0.46 -11.20
N ALA A 141 7.71 0.56 -11.49
CA ALA A 141 8.56 0.59 -12.66
C ALA A 141 9.95 0.04 -12.32
N GLU A 142 10.62 -0.49 -13.32
CA GLU A 142 11.98 -1.00 -13.22
C GLU A 142 12.79 -0.59 -14.45
N PHE A 143 14.10 -0.47 -14.28
CA PHE A 143 15.01 -0.10 -15.35
C PHE A 143 16.37 -0.78 -15.20
N GLY A 144 17.09 -0.90 -16.31
CA GLY A 144 18.40 -1.53 -16.33
C GLY A 144 19.07 -1.52 -17.69
N THR A 145 20.13 -2.31 -17.82
CA THR A 145 20.75 -2.60 -19.11
C THR A 145 20.67 -4.11 -19.33
N THR A 146 20.23 -4.49 -20.51
CA THR A 146 20.08 -5.89 -20.92
C THR A 146 21.43 -6.51 -21.28
N ASP A 147 21.52 -7.85 -21.33
CA ASP A 147 22.71 -8.54 -21.85
C ASP A 147 23.00 -8.23 -23.34
N GLY A 148 21.99 -7.80 -24.10
CA GLY A 148 22.14 -7.29 -25.47
C GLY A 148 22.65 -5.84 -25.54
N GLY A 149 22.80 -5.16 -24.40
CA GLY A 149 23.32 -3.80 -24.29
C GLY A 149 22.29 -2.70 -24.56
N ALA A 150 21.02 -3.03 -24.76
CA ALA A 150 19.92 -2.08 -24.84
C ALA A 150 19.47 -1.61 -23.44
N GLY A 151 18.97 -0.37 -23.35
CA GLY A 151 18.27 0.12 -22.16
C GLY A 151 16.95 -0.62 -21.98
N PHE A 152 16.67 -1.05 -20.75
CA PHE A 152 15.41 -1.67 -20.39
C PHE A 152 14.62 -0.76 -19.46
N ASP A 153 13.33 -0.62 -19.75
CA ASP A 153 12.32 -0.10 -18.83
C ASP A 153 11.09 -1.02 -18.86
N GLY A 154 10.49 -1.24 -17.70
CA GLY A 154 9.28 -2.05 -17.57
C GLY A 154 8.40 -1.61 -16.43
N ALA A 155 7.18 -2.13 -16.41
CA ALA A 155 6.24 -1.96 -15.31
C ALA A 155 5.66 -3.31 -14.88
N ILE A 156 5.63 -3.54 -13.57
CA ILE A 156 5.12 -4.74 -12.93
C ILE A 156 3.83 -4.40 -12.19
N ALA A 157 2.85 -5.29 -12.28
CA ALA A 157 1.63 -5.27 -11.48
C ALA A 157 1.57 -6.52 -10.59
N ASN A 158 1.24 -6.34 -9.32
CA ASN A 158 1.06 -7.36 -8.31
C ASN A 158 -0.39 -7.28 -7.82
N ILE A 159 -1.23 -8.24 -8.21
CA ILE A 159 -2.58 -8.37 -7.64
C ILE A 159 -2.46 -9.24 -6.40
N ILE A 160 -2.72 -8.64 -5.24
CA ILE A 160 -2.46 -9.23 -3.94
C ILE A 160 -3.79 -9.56 -3.30
N ASN A 161 -3.98 -10.83 -2.97
CA ASN A 161 -5.12 -11.27 -2.20
C ASN A 161 -4.68 -11.86 -0.86
N TYR A 162 -5.54 -11.80 0.15
CA TYR A 162 -5.35 -12.54 1.40
C TYR A 162 -6.69 -12.97 1.99
N ASP A 163 -6.64 -14.04 2.77
CA ASP A 163 -7.74 -14.43 3.64
C ASP A 163 -7.69 -13.48 4.86
N PRO A 164 -8.73 -12.68 5.15
CA PRO A 164 -8.68 -11.77 6.29
C PRO A 164 -8.58 -12.51 7.63
N THR A 165 -8.89 -13.82 7.71
CA THR A 165 -8.64 -14.62 8.91
C THR A 165 -7.17 -15.05 9.05
N ASN A 166 -6.39 -14.95 7.98
CA ASN A 166 -4.95 -15.20 7.94
C ASN A 166 -4.25 -14.12 7.07
N PRO A 167 -4.22 -12.85 7.51
CA PRO A 167 -3.72 -11.75 6.71
C PRO A 167 -2.20 -11.78 6.54
N THR A 168 -1.51 -12.65 7.28
CA THR A 168 -0.07 -12.89 7.15
C THR A 168 0.30 -13.76 5.95
N ARG A 169 -0.66 -14.41 5.29
CA ARG A 169 -0.42 -15.13 4.02
C ARG A 169 -1.05 -14.39 2.85
N LEU A 170 -0.20 -13.89 1.97
CA LEU A 170 -0.58 -13.25 0.73
C LEU A 170 -0.58 -14.25 -0.43
N TYR A 171 -1.47 -14.04 -1.38
CA TYR A 171 -1.58 -14.72 -2.66
C TYR A 171 -1.31 -13.69 -3.75
N VAL A 172 -0.10 -13.70 -4.30
CA VAL A 172 0.40 -12.67 -5.21
C VAL A 172 0.40 -13.17 -6.64
N ASN A 173 -0.34 -12.48 -7.50
CA ASN A 173 -0.30 -12.66 -8.95
C ASN A 173 0.53 -11.53 -9.55
N ARG A 174 1.82 -11.81 -9.75
CA ARG A 174 2.77 -10.91 -10.41
C ARG A 174 2.56 -10.98 -11.92
N VAL A 175 2.49 -9.84 -12.58
CA VAL A 175 2.27 -9.70 -14.03
C VAL A 175 3.27 -8.70 -14.59
N ASN A 176 4.00 -9.09 -15.64
CA ASN A 176 4.77 -8.17 -16.47
C ASN A 176 3.77 -7.32 -17.26
N ALA A 177 3.44 -6.15 -16.74
CA ALA A 177 2.36 -5.34 -17.27
C ALA A 177 2.76 -4.63 -18.56
N ALA A 178 4.00 -4.12 -18.64
CA ALA A 178 4.54 -3.43 -19.80
C ALA A 178 6.06 -3.55 -19.87
N THR A 179 6.62 -3.59 -21.08
CA THR A 179 8.06 -3.54 -21.34
C THR A 179 8.34 -2.54 -22.47
N ASN A 180 9.54 -1.97 -22.52
CA ASN A 180 9.96 -1.10 -23.61
C ASN A 180 10.49 -1.84 -24.85
N GLY A 181 10.34 -3.16 -24.94
CA GLY A 181 10.91 -3.95 -26.02
C GLY A 181 10.39 -5.39 -26.02
N CYS A 182 10.62 -6.10 -27.13
CA CYS A 182 10.27 -7.53 -27.24
C CYS A 182 11.43 -8.46 -26.89
N SER A 183 12.67 -7.96 -26.87
CA SER A 183 13.88 -8.72 -26.56
C SER A 183 14.94 -7.82 -25.92
N ASP A 184 16.06 -8.43 -25.56
CA ASP A 184 17.26 -7.82 -24.99
C ASP A 184 18.00 -6.84 -25.93
N THR A 185 17.52 -6.63 -27.15
CA THR A 185 18.12 -5.71 -28.13
C THR A 185 17.22 -4.53 -28.47
N ASP A 186 16.03 -4.49 -27.89
CA ASP A 186 14.96 -3.58 -28.27
C ASP A 186 14.82 -2.45 -27.23
N GLU A 187 14.59 -1.23 -27.71
CA GLU A 187 14.35 -0.04 -26.87
C GLU A 187 13.40 0.92 -27.63
N LEU A 188 12.10 0.64 -27.50
CA LEU A 188 11.02 1.25 -28.27
C LEU A 188 10.43 2.49 -27.61
N THR A 189 10.54 2.60 -26.29
CA THR A 189 9.93 3.66 -25.48
C THR A 189 10.61 3.76 -24.11
N ASN A 190 10.34 4.79 -23.33
CA ASN A 190 10.55 4.73 -21.87
C ASN A 190 9.25 4.37 -21.17
N VAL A 191 9.36 3.66 -20.04
CA VAL A 191 8.20 3.20 -19.28
C VAL A 191 8.29 3.71 -17.86
N ALA A 192 7.27 4.47 -17.44
CA ALA A 192 7.17 5.01 -16.08
C ALA A 192 5.87 4.59 -15.41
N PHE A 193 5.97 4.16 -14.16
CA PHE A 193 4.82 3.77 -13.36
C PHE A 193 4.00 5.01 -12.98
N GLY A 194 2.71 4.98 -13.31
CA GLY A 194 1.73 5.94 -12.83
C GLY A 194 1.14 5.46 -11.52
N ALA A 195 0.02 4.76 -11.59
CA ALA A 195 -0.71 4.25 -10.43
C ALA A 195 -1.46 2.96 -10.80
N ILE A 196 -1.95 2.25 -9.79
CA ILE A 196 -2.70 1.00 -9.93
C ILE A 196 -3.92 1.02 -9.01
N ASN A 197 -5.07 0.49 -9.43
CA ASN A 197 -6.24 0.32 -8.55
C ASN A 197 -6.37 -1.12 -8.03
N ALA A 198 -7.33 -1.39 -7.14
CA ALA A 198 -7.41 -2.67 -6.43
C ALA A 198 -7.70 -3.87 -7.35
N THR A 199 -8.20 -3.63 -8.58
CA THR A 199 -8.44 -4.69 -9.58
C THR A 199 -7.22 -5.05 -10.41
N GLY A 200 -6.10 -4.31 -10.25
CA GLY A 200 -4.89 -4.51 -11.03
C GLY A 200 -4.88 -3.75 -12.35
N GLU A 201 -5.65 -2.67 -12.46
CA GLU A 201 -5.61 -1.77 -13.61
C GLU A 201 -4.51 -0.73 -13.41
N LEU A 202 -3.49 -0.79 -14.25
CA LEU A 202 -2.26 -0.01 -14.16
C LEU A 202 -2.27 1.12 -15.19
N LEU A 203 -1.88 2.31 -14.76
CA LEU A 203 -1.55 3.42 -15.65
C LEU A 203 -0.03 3.59 -15.76
N VAL A 204 0.42 3.83 -16.98
CA VAL A 204 1.84 3.99 -17.33
C VAL A 204 1.99 5.25 -18.16
N ARG A 205 3.03 6.03 -17.89
CA ARG A 205 3.50 7.10 -18.77
C ARG A 205 4.60 6.55 -19.67
N SER A 206 4.63 6.99 -20.93
CA SER A 206 5.67 6.59 -21.88
C SER A 206 5.99 7.71 -22.88
N ASP A 207 7.25 7.76 -23.33
CA ASP A 207 7.73 8.72 -24.34
C ASP A 207 8.87 8.16 -25.19
N ASP A 208 9.42 8.98 -26.09
CA ASP A 208 10.51 8.62 -27.01
C ASP A 208 11.90 9.13 -26.57
N PHE A 209 12.04 9.64 -25.34
CA PHE A 209 13.27 10.31 -24.90
C PHE A 209 14.46 9.35 -24.76
N GLY A 210 15.53 9.52 -25.54
CA GLY A 210 16.73 8.67 -25.39
C GLY A 210 16.55 7.24 -25.90
N THR A 211 15.40 6.91 -26.49
CA THR A 211 15.13 5.59 -27.07
C THR A 211 15.82 5.41 -28.41
N SER A 212 16.30 4.20 -28.71
CA SER A 212 16.86 3.88 -30.04
C SER A 212 15.79 3.75 -31.13
N GLY A 213 14.55 3.43 -30.77
CA GLY A 213 13.44 3.17 -31.68
C GLY A 213 13.64 1.93 -32.55
N VAL A 214 14.65 1.11 -32.25
CA VAL A 214 14.95 -0.17 -32.91
C VAL A 214 14.25 -1.28 -32.14
N GLY A 215 13.57 -2.18 -32.85
CA GLY A 215 13.09 -3.43 -32.28
C GLY A 215 11.99 -4.10 -33.09
N CYS A 216 11.17 -4.90 -32.42
CA CYS A 216 10.04 -5.63 -33.00
C CYS A 216 8.92 -4.73 -33.58
N ALA A 217 8.96 -3.43 -33.31
CA ALA A 217 7.93 -2.45 -33.64
C ALA A 217 8.54 -1.07 -33.95
N PRO A 218 7.77 -0.15 -34.57
CA PRO A 218 8.10 1.27 -34.49
C PRO A 218 8.01 1.77 -33.04
N GLY A 219 9.02 2.51 -32.58
CA GLY A 219 9.00 3.16 -31.27
C GLY A 219 7.82 4.13 -31.10
N THR A 220 7.54 4.51 -29.86
CA THR A 220 6.57 5.56 -29.55
C THR A 220 7.05 6.91 -30.10
N THR A 221 6.14 7.87 -30.24
CA THR A 221 6.50 9.27 -30.51
C THR A 221 5.80 10.16 -29.49
N GLY A 222 6.40 11.30 -29.14
CA GLY A 222 5.78 12.26 -28.21
C GLY A 222 5.47 11.67 -26.83
N ASN A 223 4.49 12.25 -26.13
CA ASN A 223 4.06 11.79 -24.81
C ASN A 223 2.83 10.89 -24.91
N ASN A 224 2.85 9.78 -24.18
CA ASN A 224 1.82 8.75 -24.20
C ASN A 224 1.44 8.38 -22.78
N LEU A 225 0.18 8.03 -22.59
CA LEU A 225 -0.33 7.38 -21.39
C LEU A 225 -0.96 6.07 -21.83
N PHE A 226 -0.58 5.00 -21.17
CA PHE A 226 -1.11 3.67 -21.38
C PHE A 226 -1.91 3.23 -20.15
N TYR A 227 -2.95 2.45 -20.40
CA TYR A 227 -3.71 1.73 -19.40
C TYR A 227 -3.56 0.23 -19.69
N VAL A 228 -3.22 -0.55 -18.66
CA VAL A 228 -3.03 -2.00 -18.73
C VAL A 228 -3.90 -2.66 -17.66
N ASN A 229 -4.87 -3.47 -18.06
CA ASN A 229 -5.58 -4.36 -17.15
C ASN A 229 -4.74 -5.64 -16.94
N ALA A 230 -4.01 -5.70 -15.82
CA ALA A 230 -3.11 -6.81 -15.53
C ALA A 230 -3.88 -8.13 -15.31
N ALA A 231 -5.10 -8.06 -14.77
CA ALA A 231 -5.91 -9.25 -14.48
C ALA A 231 -6.37 -9.97 -15.75
N THR A 232 -6.55 -9.26 -16.87
CA THR A 232 -7.03 -9.82 -18.13
C THR A 232 -5.94 -9.99 -19.19
N ARG A 233 -4.67 -9.69 -18.89
CA ARG A 233 -3.54 -9.86 -19.83
C ARG A 233 -3.48 -11.27 -20.42
N ASP A 234 -3.19 -11.36 -21.71
CA ASP A 234 -2.72 -12.60 -22.32
C ASP A 234 -1.28 -12.87 -21.91
N LEU A 235 -1.11 -13.66 -20.84
CA LEU A 235 0.18 -14.03 -20.27
C LEU A 235 1.04 -14.92 -21.20
N THR A 236 0.56 -15.29 -22.39
CA THR A 236 1.40 -15.99 -23.38
C THR A 236 2.22 -15.03 -24.25
N LYS A 237 2.10 -13.72 -24.02
CA LYS A 237 2.69 -12.68 -24.86
C LYS A 237 3.36 -11.58 -24.05
N VAL A 238 4.52 -11.13 -24.55
CA VAL A 238 5.24 -9.94 -24.04
C VAL A 238 4.44 -8.67 -24.35
N ASN A 239 4.32 -7.75 -23.39
CA ASN A 239 3.69 -6.45 -23.61
C ASN A 239 4.66 -5.33 -23.96
N ALA A 240 5.28 -5.44 -25.13
CA ALA A 240 6.11 -4.35 -25.63
C ALA A 240 5.24 -3.14 -25.98
N LEU A 241 5.41 -2.04 -25.24
CA LEU A 241 4.83 -0.75 -25.59
C LEU A 241 5.59 -0.22 -26.81
N SER A 242 4.82 0.16 -27.82
CA SER A 242 5.30 0.72 -29.08
C SER A 242 4.38 1.86 -29.47
N GLY A 243 4.61 2.54 -30.61
CA GLY A 243 3.69 3.59 -31.09
C GLY A 243 2.24 3.10 -31.27
N SER A 244 1.40 3.84 -32.00
CA SER A 244 -0.05 3.59 -32.20
C SER A 244 -0.51 2.18 -32.67
N ILE A 245 0.40 1.21 -32.76
CA ILE A 245 0.18 -0.21 -33.05
C ILE A 245 0.74 -1.03 -31.87
N PHE A 246 -0.12 -1.69 -31.09
CA PHE A 246 0.28 -2.73 -30.15
C PHE A 246 0.80 -3.94 -30.93
N THR A 247 2.11 -4.20 -30.87
CA THR A 247 2.71 -5.23 -31.74
C THR A 247 2.53 -6.66 -31.25
N SER A 248 2.15 -6.88 -29.98
CA SER A 248 1.97 -8.23 -29.42
C SER A 248 0.55 -8.76 -29.44
N GLY A 249 -0.47 -7.96 -29.77
CA GLY A 249 -1.84 -8.48 -29.86
C GLY A 249 -2.51 -8.77 -28.50
N ASP A 250 -2.08 -8.08 -27.43
CA ASP A 250 -2.80 -7.99 -26.15
C ASP A 250 -3.72 -6.75 -26.06
N PHE A 251 -4.34 -6.40 -27.19
CA PHE A 251 -5.13 -5.18 -27.39
C PHE A 251 -6.45 -5.15 -26.59
N LEU A 252 -6.85 -6.27 -25.98
CA LEU A 252 -8.04 -6.31 -25.11
C LEU A 252 -7.75 -5.83 -23.70
N SER A 253 -6.47 -5.86 -23.30
CA SER A 253 -6.03 -5.57 -21.93
C SER A 253 -5.08 -4.37 -21.88
N THR A 254 -4.64 -3.84 -23.03
CA THR A 254 -3.81 -2.63 -23.11
C THR A 254 -4.45 -1.59 -24.02
N PHE A 255 -4.55 -0.35 -23.53
CA PHE A 255 -5.17 0.79 -24.20
C PHE A 255 -4.23 2.00 -24.13
N GLU A 256 -4.27 2.85 -25.15
CA GLU A 256 -3.45 4.07 -25.24
C GLU A 256 -4.38 5.31 -25.19
N PRO A 257 -4.81 5.72 -23.99
CA PRO A 257 -5.69 6.85 -23.82
C PRO A 257 -5.10 8.15 -24.37
N VAL A 258 -3.81 8.44 -24.12
CA VAL A 258 -3.07 9.56 -24.73
C VAL A 258 -2.07 8.97 -25.72
N SER A 259 -2.14 9.40 -26.99
CA SER A 259 -1.24 8.96 -28.04
C SER A 259 -0.55 10.13 -28.71
N ALA A 260 0.77 10.07 -28.80
CA ALA A 260 1.66 11.03 -29.46
C ALA A 260 1.34 12.49 -29.14
N ALA A 261 1.04 12.79 -27.87
CA ALA A 261 0.73 14.13 -27.44
C ALA A 261 1.97 15.02 -27.49
N THR A 262 1.78 16.26 -27.96
CA THR A 262 2.81 17.30 -27.93
C THR A 262 2.98 17.89 -26.55
N ASP A 263 1.92 17.88 -25.74
CA ASP A 263 2.00 18.30 -24.35
C ASP A 263 2.75 17.28 -23.52
N THR A 264 3.63 17.76 -22.65
CA THR A 264 4.35 16.91 -21.70
C THR A 264 3.44 16.60 -20.51
N PHE A 265 3.27 15.31 -20.24
CA PHE A 265 2.49 14.82 -19.11
C PHE A 265 3.41 14.36 -17.98
N SER A 266 2.95 14.56 -16.74
CA SER A 266 3.51 13.87 -15.58
C SER A 266 3.03 12.41 -15.54
N THR A 267 3.61 11.60 -14.65
CA THR A 267 3.08 10.28 -14.32
C THR A 267 1.63 10.41 -13.81
N PRO A 268 0.68 9.60 -14.33
CA PRO A 268 -0.73 9.74 -13.97
C PRO A 268 -1.06 9.02 -12.65
N ALA A 269 -2.01 9.57 -11.90
CA ALA A 269 -2.72 8.84 -10.85
C ALA A 269 -3.95 8.12 -11.43
N ILE A 270 -4.53 7.21 -10.66
CA ILE A 270 -5.80 6.52 -10.95
C ILE A 270 -6.79 6.82 -9.83
N ILE A 271 -8.06 7.01 -10.20
CA ILE A 271 -9.16 7.17 -9.26
C ILE A 271 -10.36 6.40 -9.79
N ASP A 272 -11.03 5.63 -8.93
CA ASP A 272 -12.24 4.92 -9.32
C ASP A 272 -13.48 5.80 -9.10
N ILE A 273 -14.20 6.09 -10.20
CA ILE A 273 -15.40 6.93 -10.19
C ILE A 273 -16.59 6.06 -10.58
N ALA A 274 -17.49 5.84 -9.61
CA ALA A 274 -18.59 4.89 -9.75
C ALA A 274 -18.16 3.50 -10.26
N GLY A 275 -17.03 2.99 -9.76
CA GLY A 275 -16.47 1.67 -10.12
C GLY A 275 -15.85 1.60 -11.52
N VAL A 276 -15.55 2.76 -12.12
CA VAL A 276 -14.82 2.84 -13.40
C VAL A 276 -13.48 3.53 -13.15
N PRO A 277 -12.36 2.97 -13.64
CA PRO A 277 -11.06 3.61 -13.52
C PRO A 277 -10.97 4.87 -14.37
N TYR A 278 -10.64 5.99 -13.73
CA TYR A 278 -10.34 7.26 -14.40
C TYR A 278 -8.86 7.57 -14.30
N ILE A 279 -8.34 8.12 -15.40
CA ILE A 279 -7.02 8.74 -15.42
C ILE A 279 -7.13 10.07 -14.68
N ALA A 280 -6.18 10.33 -13.79
CA ALA A 280 -6.02 11.56 -13.04
C ALA A 280 -4.61 12.12 -13.33
N ALA A 281 -4.48 12.92 -14.38
CA ALA A 281 -3.18 13.38 -14.88
C ALA A 281 -3.08 14.90 -14.97
N THR A 282 -1.84 15.39 -15.07
CA THR A 282 -1.54 16.79 -15.34
C THR A 282 -0.55 16.92 -16.47
N ASN A 283 -0.59 18.06 -17.15
CA ASN A 283 0.40 18.41 -18.16
C ASN A 283 1.19 19.65 -17.75
N PHE A 284 2.28 19.92 -18.46
CA PHE A 284 3.17 21.04 -18.20
C PHE A 284 2.56 22.40 -18.63
N SER A 285 1.33 22.38 -19.14
CA SER A 285 0.51 23.58 -19.36
C SER A 285 -0.37 23.91 -18.15
N ASN A 286 -0.15 23.22 -17.01
CA ASN A 286 -0.91 23.32 -15.77
C ASN A 286 -2.37 22.89 -15.90
N GLU A 287 -2.68 22.00 -16.84
CA GLU A 287 -4.05 21.55 -17.03
C GLU A 287 -4.30 20.24 -16.27
N TRP A 288 -5.46 20.15 -15.63
CA TRP A 288 -6.00 18.90 -15.12
C TRP A 288 -6.66 18.13 -16.25
N VAL A 289 -6.36 16.85 -16.30
CA VAL A 289 -6.76 15.96 -17.37
C VAL A 289 -7.37 14.70 -16.76
N THR A 290 -8.65 14.48 -17.01
CA THR A 290 -9.37 13.30 -16.52
C THR A 290 -10.38 12.75 -17.52
N LYS A 291 -10.44 11.43 -17.60
CA LYS A 291 -11.41 10.65 -18.39
C LYS A 291 -11.39 9.18 -17.97
N PRO A 292 -12.41 8.38 -18.33
CA PRO A 292 -12.34 6.93 -18.20
C PRO A 292 -11.13 6.36 -18.93
N ALA A 293 -10.36 5.51 -18.26
CA ALA A 293 -9.07 5.04 -18.75
C ALA A 293 -9.16 4.25 -20.07
N GLN A 294 -10.30 3.61 -20.30
CA GLN A 294 -10.57 2.77 -21.48
C GLN A 294 -11.05 3.56 -22.73
N LEU A 295 -11.31 4.87 -22.62
CA LEU A 295 -11.83 5.66 -23.73
C LEU A 295 -10.73 6.41 -24.48
N GLY A 296 -10.55 6.11 -25.77
CA GLY A 296 -9.72 6.92 -26.67
C GLY A 296 -10.34 8.30 -26.98
N GLY A 297 -9.54 9.23 -27.49
CA GLY A 297 -10.00 10.56 -27.93
C GLY A 297 -9.27 11.74 -27.26
N PRO A 298 -9.55 12.97 -27.72
CA PRO A 298 -8.85 14.17 -27.24
C PRO A 298 -9.12 14.41 -25.76
N PHE A 299 -8.10 14.84 -25.04
CA PHE A 299 -8.19 15.25 -23.65
C PHE A 299 -8.37 16.77 -23.57
N PRO A 300 -9.55 17.27 -23.20
CA PRO A 300 -9.71 18.69 -22.93
C PRO A 300 -9.07 18.99 -21.58
N GLY A 301 -7.85 19.54 -21.60
CA GLY A 301 -7.22 20.10 -20.41
C GLY A 301 -8.06 21.22 -19.82
N LYS A 302 -8.11 21.30 -18.48
CA LYS A 302 -8.87 22.33 -17.76
C LYS A 302 -8.05 22.95 -16.65
N LEU A 303 -8.09 24.28 -16.56
CA LEU A 303 -7.53 25.05 -15.44
C LEU A 303 -8.52 25.20 -14.26
N THR A 304 -9.68 24.53 -14.31
CA THR A 304 -10.76 24.69 -13.30
C THR A 304 -10.39 24.18 -11.92
N HIS A 305 -9.32 23.39 -11.80
CA HIS A 305 -8.81 22.85 -10.55
C HIS A 305 -7.93 23.85 -9.77
N LEU A 306 -7.52 24.96 -10.41
CA LEU A 306 -6.69 25.97 -9.75
C LEU A 306 -7.54 26.76 -8.75
N ALA A 307 -7.12 26.76 -7.49
CA ALA A 307 -7.71 27.56 -6.44
C ALA A 307 -7.44 29.07 -6.68
N PRO A 308 -8.28 29.97 -6.14
CA PRO A 308 -8.07 31.40 -6.28
C PRO A 308 -6.66 31.83 -5.85
N GLY A 309 -5.92 32.48 -6.76
CA GLY A 309 -4.54 32.93 -6.51
C GLY A 309 -3.46 31.97 -7.02
N VAL A 310 -3.78 30.69 -7.22
CA VAL A 310 -2.85 29.72 -7.81
C VAL A 310 -2.80 29.95 -9.32
N THR A 311 -1.60 30.12 -9.86
CA THR A 311 -1.37 30.47 -11.26
C THR A 311 -0.77 29.33 -12.08
N SER A 312 -0.10 28.40 -11.41
CA SER A 312 0.47 27.19 -12.00
C SER A 312 0.61 26.10 -10.94
N THR A 313 0.89 24.87 -11.37
CA THR A 313 1.14 23.74 -10.47
C THR A 313 2.51 23.10 -10.74
N ARG A 314 3.00 22.31 -9.78
CA ARG A 314 4.24 21.54 -9.86
C ARG A 314 4.01 20.12 -9.33
N GLY A 315 4.93 19.23 -9.69
CA GLY A 315 4.88 17.83 -9.30
C GLY A 315 3.77 17.05 -9.99
N THR A 316 3.46 15.91 -9.39
CA THR A 316 2.51 14.92 -9.88
C THR A 316 1.18 15.06 -9.15
N MET A 317 0.14 14.42 -9.68
CA MET A 317 -1.17 14.42 -9.04
C MET A 317 -1.18 13.55 -7.78
N SER A 318 -1.78 14.05 -6.71
CA SER A 318 -2.15 13.26 -5.54
C SER A 318 -3.67 13.07 -5.53
N VAL A 319 -4.16 11.87 -5.22
CA VAL A 319 -5.60 11.59 -5.10
C VAL A 319 -5.91 10.78 -3.85
N THR A 320 -7.07 11.04 -3.26
CA THR A 320 -7.72 10.16 -2.30
C THR A 320 -9.19 9.99 -2.70
N GLU A 321 -9.76 8.82 -2.46
CA GLU A 321 -11.14 8.47 -2.85
C GLU A 321 -12.17 8.91 -1.80
N ASP A 322 -11.71 9.55 -0.73
CA ASP A 322 -12.58 10.07 0.31
C ASP A 322 -13.39 11.27 -0.17
N ALA A 323 -14.70 11.21 0.06
CA ALA A 323 -15.56 12.35 -0.08
C ALA A 323 -15.22 13.43 0.97
N PHE A 324 -15.24 14.70 0.55
CA PHE A 324 -15.00 15.82 1.46
C PHE A 324 -16.03 16.95 1.24
N PRO A 325 -17.02 17.11 2.14
CA PRO A 325 -18.16 18.00 1.93
C PRO A 325 -17.82 19.46 1.67
N PHE A 326 -16.76 20.00 2.28
CA PHE A 326 -16.37 21.40 2.10
C PHE A 326 -16.04 21.74 0.64
N LEU A 327 -15.46 20.79 -0.10
CA LEU A 327 -15.14 20.94 -1.52
C LEU A 327 -16.29 20.48 -2.43
N GLY A 328 -17.39 19.98 -1.88
CA GLY A 328 -18.43 19.30 -2.65
C GLY A 328 -17.91 18.05 -3.36
N ALA A 329 -16.83 17.44 -2.86
CA ALA A 329 -16.26 16.21 -3.38
C ALA A 329 -17.19 15.04 -3.07
N THR A 330 -17.53 14.24 -4.08
CA THR A 330 -18.35 13.02 -3.92
C THR A 330 -17.61 11.76 -4.31
N GLU A 331 -16.58 11.86 -5.15
CA GLU A 331 -15.80 10.71 -5.64
C GLU A 331 -14.36 10.74 -5.12
N GLY A 332 -13.90 11.86 -4.55
CA GLY A 332 -12.55 11.99 -4.02
C GLY A 332 -12.04 13.42 -3.98
N VAL A 333 -10.78 13.58 -3.57
CA VAL A 333 -10.06 14.85 -3.52
C VAL A 333 -8.75 14.71 -4.30
N GLY A 334 -8.45 15.70 -5.14
CA GLY A 334 -7.20 15.83 -5.86
C GLY A 334 -6.33 16.95 -5.30
N ALA A 335 -5.00 16.79 -5.40
CA ALA A 335 -4.05 17.82 -4.97
C ALA A 335 -2.77 17.86 -5.80
N MET A 336 -2.19 19.06 -5.87
CA MET A 336 -0.90 19.36 -6.46
C MET A 336 -0.20 20.48 -5.72
N ILE A 337 1.12 20.58 -5.88
CA ILE A 337 1.86 21.75 -5.43
C ILE A 337 1.44 22.94 -6.30
N GLY A 338 1.07 24.05 -5.69
CA GLY A 338 0.62 25.27 -6.34
C GLY A 338 1.65 26.39 -6.23
N ASP A 339 1.71 27.22 -7.26
CA ASP A 339 2.54 28.42 -7.33
C ASP A 339 1.65 29.65 -7.50
N MET A 340 1.72 30.57 -6.53
CA MET A 340 0.96 31.83 -6.50
C MET A 340 1.76 33.02 -7.07
N GLY A 341 2.89 32.77 -7.74
CA GLY A 341 3.77 33.77 -8.34
C GLY A 341 4.97 34.18 -7.47
N SER A 342 5.13 33.55 -6.30
CA SER A 342 6.23 33.80 -5.35
C SER A 342 7.04 32.54 -5.00
N GLY A 343 6.71 31.38 -5.56
CA GLY A 343 7.31 30.08 -5.24
C GLY A 343 6.27 29.00 -5.00
N THR A 344 6.72 27.77 -4.74
CA THR A 344 5.86 26.62 -4.42
C THR A 344 5.54 26.56 -2.93
N ASP A 345 4.80 27.53 -2.40
CA ASP A 345 4.46 27.63 -0.97
C ASP A 345 3.03 27.18 -0.62
N THR A 346 2.32 26.59 -1.59
CA THR A 346 0.88 26.34 -1.50
C THR A 346 0.53 24.93 -1.94
N MET A 347 -0.35 24.25 -1.19
CA MET A 347 -1.03 23.06 -1.68
C MET A 347 -2.33 23.46 -2.40
N ASN A 348 -2.45 23.13 -3.68
CA ASN A 348 -3.66 23.34 -4.47
C ASN A 348 -4.55 22.10 -4.40
N ILE A 349 -5.61 22.17 -3.61
CA ILE A 349 -6.56 21.08 -3.34
C ILE A 349 -7.86 21.33 -4.12
N PHE A 350 -8.49 20.28 -4.63
CA PHE A 350 -9.78 20.38 -5.32
C PHE A 350 -10.64 19.12 -5.14
N GLY A 351 -11.96 19.32 -5.11
CA GLY A 351 -12.91 18.23 -5.03
C GLY A 351 -13.16 17.58 -6.39
N ILE A 352 -13.31 16.26 -6.39
CA ILE A 352 -13.65 15.44 -7.55
C ILE A 352 -15.09 14.94 -7.37
N GLY A 353 -15.93 15.25 -8.35
CA GLY A 353 -17.31 14.78 -8.44
C GLY A 353 -17.52 13.84 -9.63
N ALA A 354 -18.78 13.49 -9.85
CA ALA A 354 -19.19 12.55 -10.90
C ALA A 354 -18.55 12.85 -12.26
N GLY A 355 -18.01 11.81 -12.90
CA GLY A 355 -17.33 11.90 -14.20
C GLY A 355 -16.02 12.70 -14.19
N GLY A 356 -15.40 12.91 -13.02
CA GLY A 356 -14.13 13.63 -12.87
C GLY A 356 -14.29 15.16 -12.87
N ALA A 357 -15.50 15.67 -12.63
CA ALA A 357 -15.76 17.10 -12.59
C ALA A 357 -15.11 17.73 -11.34
N VAL A 358 -14.48 18.90 -11.50
CA VAL A 358 -14.02 19.69 -10.35
C VAL A 358 -15.22 20.36 -9.67
N THR A 359 -15.44 20.09 -8.39
CA THR A 359 -16.62 20.58 -7.64
C THR A 359 -16.32 21.78 -6.72
N GLY A 360 -15.08 21.91 -6.26
CA GLY A 360 -14.60 23.01 -5.41
C GLY A 360 -13.08 23.04 -5.36
N THR A 361 -12.49 24.16 -4.92
CA THR A 361 -11.04 24.34 -4.85
C THR A 361 -10.64 25.06 -3.55
N LEU A 362 -9.43 24.77 -3.05
CA LEU A 362 -8.86 25.32 -1.83
C LEU A 362 -7.34 25.46 -1.97
N ALA A 363 -6.81 26.64 -1.65
CA ALA A 363 -5.39 26.90 -1.53
C ALA A 363 -4.98 26.84 -0.06
N LEU A 364 -4.08 25.92 0.29
CA LEU A 364 -3.47 25.83 1.62
C LEU A 364 -2.04 26.38 1.54
N THR A 365 -1.91 27.69 1.67
CA THR A 365 -0.61 28.38 1.71
C THR A 365 0.06 28.19 3.07
N LEU A 366 1.33 27.82 3.05
CA LEU A 366 2.15 27.65 4.25
C LEU A 366 2.19 28.95 5.07
N PRO A 367 1.87 28.89 6.39
CA PRO A 367 2.18 29.98 7.29
C PRO A 367 3.69 30.26 7.34
N ALA A 368 4.07 31.52 7.58
CA ALA A 368 5.47 31.88 7.79
C ALA A 368 6.11 31.15 8.99
N VAL A 369 5.29 30.85 10.01
CA VAL A 369 5.68 30.05 11.16
C VAL A 369 4.66 28.94 11.36
N ILE A 370 5.13 27.70 11.34
CA ILE A 370 4.40 26.51 11.79
C ILE A 370 5.04 26.06 13.10
N THR A 371 4.22 25.56 14.02
CA THR A 371 4.67 25.02 15.30
C THR A 371 4.32 23.54 15.36
N ASP A 372 5.27 22.70 15.75
CA ASP A 372 4.99 21.34 16.16
C ASP A 372 4.19 21.40 17.48
N ASN A 373 2.91 21.00 17.43
CA ASN A 373 2.03 21.11 18.59
C ASN A 373 2.42 20.19 19.77
N LEU A 374 3.28 19.18 19.54
CA LEU A 374 3.79 18.29 20.60
C LEU A 374 5.04 18.86 21.25
N THR A 375 6.05 19.24 20.46
CA THR A 375 7.37 19.62 20.98
C THR A 375 7.53 21.12 21.18
N GLY A 376 6.68 21.93 20.55
CA GLY A 376 6.79 23.39 20.52
C GLY A 376 7.89 23.90 19.57
N PHE A 377 8.53 23.01 18.79
CA PHE A 377 9.49 23.42 17.76
C PHE A 377 8.80 24.31 16.72
N THR A 378 9.53 25.31 16.22
CA THR A 378 9.07 26.19 15.14
C THR A 378 10.08 26.14 14.01
N ASN A 379 9.60 26.22 12.76
CA ASN A 379 10.48 26.20 11.60
C ASN A 379 11.50 27.35 11.64
N LEU A 380 12.63 27.13 10.97
CA LEU A 380 13.71 28.12 10.86
C LEU A 380 13.23 29.38 10.15
N ALA A 381 13.79 30.53 10.52
CA ALA A 381 13.43 31.80 9.92
C ALA A 381 13.90 31.87 8.46
N GLY A 382 12.97 32.13 7.53
CA GLY A 382 13.24 32.31 6.12
C GLY A 382 12.02 32.04 5.26
N ALA A 383 12.21 31.94 3.94
CA ALA A 383 11.17 31.44 3.05
C ALA A 383 11.04 29.93 3.24
N ASN A 384 9.81 29.42 3.16
CA ASN A 384 9.52 27.99 3.13
C ASN A 384 9.10 27.63 1.70
N GLU A 385 9.49 26.45 1.23
CA GLU A 385 9.14 25.95 -0.09
C GLU A 385 8.72 24.48 -0.01
N ILE A 386 7.59 24.14 -0.62
CA ILE A 386 7.16 22.77 -0.83
C ILE A 386 7.98 22.21 -2.00
N ASP A 387 8.69 21.11 -1.77
CA ASP A 387 9.54 20.45 -2.76
C ASP A 387 9.14 18.96 -2.99
N HIS A 388 10.12 18.09 -3.27
CA HIS A 388 10.01 16.72 -3.77
C HIS A 388 9.39 16.58 -5.17
N TYR A 389 9.51 17.59 -6.02
CA TYR A 389 8.98 17.54 -7.39
C TYR A 389 10.02 17.74 -8.51
N HIS A 390 11.27 18.02 -8.15
CA HIS A 390 12.34 18.27 -9.11
C HIS A 390 12.86 17.01 -9.82
N SER A 391 13.75 17.22 -10.79
CA SER A 391 14.49 16.16 -11.49
C SER A 391 13.57 15.13 -12.18
N GLN A 392 13.88 13.84 -12.08
CA GLN A 392 13.15 12.73 -12.71
C GLN A 392 11.74 12.55 -12.16
N VAL A 393 11.34 13.21 -11.06
CA VAL A 393 10.07 12.92 -10.39
C VAL A 393 8.88 13.09 -11.32
N ALA A 394 8.86 14.14 -12.14
CA ALA A 394 7.77 14.37 -13.09
C ALA A 394 7.63 13.30 -14.18
N PHE A 395 8.70 12.52 -14.44
CA PHE A 395 8.76 11.58 -15.56
C PHE A 395 8.76 10.12 -15.13
N ASN A 396 9.47 9.81 -14.04
CA ASN A 396 9.79 8.46 -13.56
C ASN A 396 9.69 8.32 -12.02
N GLY A 397 9.29 9.37 -11.29
CA GLY A 397 9.13 9.31 -9.83
C GLY A 397 7.74 8.86 -9.41
N GLY A 398 7.57 8.60 -8.11
CA GLY A 398 6.27 8.25 -7.56
C GLY A 398 5.30 9.42 -7.58
N ASN A 399 4.00 9.11 -7.64
CA ASN A 399 2.97 10.13 -7.53
C ASN A 399 2.67 10.49 -6.08
N GLY A 400 2.36 11.76 -5.88
CA GLY A 400 1.78 12.25 -4.66
C GLY A 400 2.79 12.88 -3.71
N GLN A 401 3.28 14.06 -4.08
CA GLN A 401 4.07 14.91 -3.17
C GLN A 401 3.22 15.47 -2.03
N ILE A 402 1.89 15.46 -2.17
CA ILE A 402 0.92 15.87 -1.15
C ILE A 402 0.17 14.65 -0.68
N ALA A 403 0.44 14.19 0.54
CA ALA A 403 -0.34 13.12 1.13
C ALA A 403 -1.70 13.64 1.60
N MET A 404 -2.76 12.89 1.31
CA MET A 404 -4.12 13.24 1.71
C MET A 404 -4.88 12.03 2.23
N ASN A 405 -5.73 12.28 3.23
CA ASN A 405 -6.78 11.38 3.68
C ASN A 405 -7.83 12.16 4.50
N VAL A 406 -9.04 11.65 4.65
CA VAL A 406 -10.05 12.18 5.57
C VAL A 406 -10.01 11.38 6.87
N ASP A 407 -9.68 12.04 7.98
CA ASP A 407 -9.61 11.37 9.28
C ASP A 407 -10.98 10.91 9.79
N HIS A 408 -10.99 10.10 10.84
CA HIS A 408 -12.22 9.58 11.48
C HIS A 408 -13.16 10.64 12.05
N LEU A 409 -12.73 11.90 12.17
CA LEU A 409 -13.56 13.03 12.57
C LEU A 409 -14.10 13.81 11.35
N GLY A 410 -13.84 13.33 10.14
CA GLY A 410 -14.23 13.94 8.88
C GLY A 410 -13.35 15.12 8.47
N ASN A 411 -12.19 15.32 9.08
CA ASN A 411 -11.27 16.38 8.67
C ASN A 411 -10.39 15.89 7.52
N LEU A 412 -10.24 16.70 6.49
CA LEU A 412 -9.20 16.47 5.47
C LEU A 412 -7.84 16.80 6.08
N LEU A 413 -6.93 15.83 6.05
CA LEU A 413 -5.52 16.00 6.37
C LEU A 413 -4.73 16.12 5.07
N CYS A 414 -3.82 17.09 4.99
CA CYS A 414 -2.89 17.25 3.88
C CYS A 414 -1.48 17.41 4.44
N ALA A 415 -0.54 16.56 4.02
CA ALA A 415 0.85 16.61 4.45
C ALA A 415 1.82 16.79 3.28
N VAL A 416 2.86 17.61 3.48
CA VAL A 416 3.91 17.89 2.48
C VAL A 416 5.26 18.05 3.15
N VAL A 417 6.33 17.74 2.41
CA VAL A 417 7.69 18.10 2.81
C VAL A 417 7.96 19.55 2.43
N VAL A 418 8.60 20.27 3.34
CA VAL A 418 8.89 21.70 3.22
C VAL A 418 10.34 21.98 3.58
N ASP A 419 11.07 22.62 2.68
CA ASP A 419 12.43 23.08 2.93
C ASP A 419 12.45 24.29 3.85
N GLN A 420 13.35 24.28 4.84
CA GLN A 420 13.48 25.35 5.82
C GLN A 420 14.93 25.74 6.15
N PRO A 421 15.29 27.03 6.00
CA PRO A 421 14.71 27.89 4.96
C PRO A 421 14.96 27.27 3.58
N SER A 422 14.12 27.60 2.60
CA SER A 422 14.38 27.27 1.19
C SER A 422 15.76 27.81 0.78
N ASP A 423 16.57 26.93 0.18
CA ASP A 423 17.86 27.26 -0.42
C ASP A 423 17.81 27.23 -1.97
N GLY A 424 16.68 26.78 -2.53
CA GLY A 424 16.44 26.62 -3.97
C GLY A 424 17.09 25.38 -4.60
N GLY A 425 17.62 24.46 -3.78
CA GLY A 425 18.23 23.20 -4.19
C GLY A 425 17.35 21.99 -3.87
N ALA A 426 17.22 21.07 -4.83
CA ALA A 426 16.39 19.87 -4.66
C ALA A 426 17.00 18.80 -3.73
N ASP A 427 18.26 18.97 -3.34
CA ASP A 427 19.02 18.09 -2.44
C ASP A 427 19.14 18.65 -1.02
N TRP A 428 18.26 19.58 -0.63
CA TRP A 428 18.35 20.26 0.65
C TRP A 428 18.13 19.33 1.86
N PRO A 429 19.07 19.24 2.81
CA PRO A 429 18.95 18.33 3.94
C PRO A 429 17.97 18.75 5.04
N VAL A 430 17.60 20.04 5.12
CA VAL A 430 16.87 20.60 6.27
C VAL A 430 15.41 20.91 5.92
N HIS A 431 14.52 20.00 6.27
CA HIS A 431 13.09 20.13 5.98
C HIS A 431 12.23 19.82 7.21
N TYR A 432 10.93 19.89 7.02
CA TYR A 432 9.92 19.38 7.93
C TYR A 432 8.73 18.86 7.12
N ILE A 433 7.92 18.00 7.76
CA ILE A 433 6.65 17.56 7.19
C ILE A 433 5.55 18.42 7.79
N ALA A 434 5.07 19.40 7.01
CA ALA A 434 3.93 20.24 7.38
C ALA A 434 2.64 19.42 7.24
N VAL A 435 1.73 19.56 8.21
CA VAL A 435 0.40 18.96 8.12
C VAL A 435 -0.66 20.03 8.31
N ALA A 436 -1.53 20.18 7.31
CA ALA A 436 -2.75 20.97 7.39
C ALA A 436 -3.93 20.06 7.76
N ARG A 437 -4.79 20.52 8.66
CA ARG A 437 -6.10 19.91 8.94
C ARG A 437 -7.20 20.88 8.56
N VAL A 438 -8.09 20.45 7.67
CA VAL A 438 -9.25 21.21 7.20
C VAL A 438 -10.51 20.55 7.74
N SER A 439 -11.26 21.27 8.58
CA SER A 439 -12.53 20.76 9.10
C SER A 439 -13.59 20.62 8.00
N PRO A 440 -14.68 19.85 8.22
CA PRO A 440 -15.81 19.81 7.28
C PRO A 440 -16.44 21.18 6.97
N THR A 441 -16.17 22.19 7.80
CA THR A 441 -16.63 23.58 7.62
C THR A 441 -15.56 24.48 6.97
N GLY A 442 -14.40 23.95 6.59
CA GLY A 442 -13.31 24.67 5.95
C GLY A 442 -12.34 25.40 6.89
N THR A 443 -12.36 25.11 8.19
CA THR A 443 -11.39 25.72 9.12
C THR A 443 -10.05 25.01 9.02
N VAL A 444 -8.97 25.78 8.79
CA VAL A 444 -7.61 25.26 8.61
C VAL A 444 -6.80 25.42 9.90
N ALA A 445 -6.12 24.36 10.32
CA ALA A 445 -5.09 24.36 11.35
C ALA A 445 -3.80 23.74 10.81
N TRP A 446 -2.64 24.07 11.39
CA TRP A 446 -1.33 23.54 11.00
C TRP A 446 -0.57 22.93 12.17
N THR A 447 0.26 21.92 11.88
CA THR A 447 1.24 21.30 12.79
C THR A 447 2.39 20.68 11.98
N MET A 448 3.32 20.00 12.65
CA MET A 448 4.39 19.23 12.01
C MET A 448 4.29 17.75 12.39
N ALA A 449 4.44 16.87 11.39
CA ALA A 449 4.62 15.44 11.63
C ALA A 449 6.07 15.11 11.98
N ALA A 450 7.03 15.76 11.32
CA ALA A 450 8.47 15.55 11.46
C ALA A 450 9.26 16.83 11.16
N TYR A 451 10.50 16.95 11.63
CA TYR A 451 11.40 18.06 11.31
C TYR A 451 12.87 17.69 11.52
N GLN A 452 13.75 18.35 10.77
CA GLN A 452 15.19 18.51 11.01
C GLN A 452 15.43 19.95 11.46
N ASP A 453 16.31 20.15 12.45
CA ASP A 453 16.52 21.46 13.07
C ASP A 453 17.66 22.30 12.43
N GLY A 454 18.40 21.73 11.49
CA GLY A 454 19.50 22.39 10.77
C GLY A 454 20.78 22.56 11.60
N VAL A 455 20.84 21.97 12.80
CA VAL A 455 22.02 21.98 13.67
C VAL A 455 22.44 20.57 14.09
N GLY A 456 22.09 19.57 13.26
CA GLY A 456 22.42 18.16 13.46
C GLY A 456 21.44 17.40 14.37
N GLY A 457 20.25 17.94 14.62
CA GLY A 457 19.16 17.27 15.32
C GLY A 457 17.85 17.27 14.51
N GLY A 458 16.79 16.80 15.16
CA GLY A 458 15.47 16.69 14.55
C GLY A 458 14.43 16.21 15.55
N LYS A 459 13.26 15.86 15.06
CA LYS A 459 12.17 15.38 15.91
C LYS A 459 12.55 14.05 16.58
N PRO A 460 12.35 13.91 17.90
CA PRO A 460 12.62 12.65 18.60
C PRO A 460 11.62 11.57 18.21
N TYR A 461 12.10 10.33 18.15
CA TYR A 461 11.25 9.14 18.14
C TYR A 461 11.40 8.36 19.45
N THR A 462 10.30 7.75 19.91
CA THR A 462 10.20 7.21 21.28
C THR A 462 9.89 5.72 21.31
N ASP A 463 9.88 5.15 22.52
CA ASP A 463 9.44 3.78 22.83
C ASP A 463 7.92 3.67 23.14
N GLY A 464 7.15 4.74 22.94
CA GLY A 464 5.72 4.79 23.23
C GLY A 464 5.37 4.94 24.71
N ALA A 465 6.35 4.78 25.61
CA ALA A 465 6.30 5.14 27.02
C ALA A 465 6.91 6.54 27.30
N GLY A 466 7.43 7.18 26.27
CA GLY A 466 7.98 8.54 26.30
C GLY A 466 9.51 8.61 26.41
N THR A 467 10.22 7.48 26.41
CA THR A 467 11.68 7.48 26.36
C THR A 467 12.12 7.77 24.93
N THR A 468 12.94 8.81 24.74
CA THR A 468 13.57 9.08 23.44
C THR A 468 14.63 8.03 23.13
N LEU A 469 14.51 7.40 21.96
CA LEU A 469 15.46 6.40 21.46
C LEU A 469 16.46 6.99 20.47
N GLY A 470 16.05 8.04 19.75
CA GLY A 470 16.86 8.77 18.80
C GLY A 470 16.09 9.97 18.25
N ASN A 471 16.69 10.63 17.27
CA ASN A 471 16.06 11.76 16.57
C ASN A 471 16.24 11.61 15.07
N LEU A 472 15.38 12.27 14.29
CA LEU A 472 15.66 12.49 12.88
C LEU A 472 16.95 13.31 12.71
N ALA A 473 17.62 13.09 11.59
CA ALA A 473 18.90 13.69 11.25
C ALA A 473 18.92 14.16 9.78
N GLU A 474 19.98 14.89 9.43
CA GLU A 474 20.30 15.25 8.05
C GLU A 474 20.97 14.07 7.34
N LEU A 475 20.62 13.81 6.08
CA LEU A 475 21.13 12.66 5.33
C LEU A 475 22.64 12.72 5.13
N GLY A 476 23.21 13.93 4.95
CA GLY A 476 24.66 14.13 4.89
C GLY A 476 25.43 13.58 6.10
N ALA A 477 24.80 13.48 7.28
CA ALA A 477 25.41 12.85 8.45
C ALA A 477 25.43 11.32 8.38
N VAL A 478 24.45 10.71 7.70
CA VAL A 478 24.39 9.27 7.44
C VAL A 478 25.37 8.87 6.33
N THR A 479 25.44 9.66 5.25
CA THR A 479 26.23 9.35 4.05
C THR A 479 27.70 9.76 4.17
N GLY A 480 28.06 10.55 5.20
CA GLY A 480 29.39 11.14 5.33
C GLY A 480 29.67 12.29 4.36
N GLY A 481 28.63 12.84 3.71
CA GLY A 481 28.69 14.11 2.98
C GLY A 481 28.10 14.11 1.57
N ALA A 482 27.77 12.96 0.97
CA ALA A 482 27.08 12.90 -0.31
C ALA A 482 26.27 11.59 -0.47
N PRO A 483 24.99 11.64 -0.88
CA PRO A 483 24.19 12.86 -1.06
C PRO A 483 23.95 13.60 0.26
N LEU A 484 23.73 14.92 0.17
CA LEU A 484 23.44 15.77 1.34
C LEU A 484 21.99 15.64 1.78
N GLY A 485 21.06 15.59 0.83
CA GLY A 485 19.62 15.45 1.04
C GLY A 485 18.90 15.11 -0.27
N PRO A 486 17.55 15.09 -0.25
CA PRO A 486 16.70 15.32 0.92
C PRO A 486 16.81 14.20 1.96
N SER A 487 16.59 14.55 3.22
CA SER A 487 16.70 13.66 4.40
C SER A 487 15.41 12.96 4.80
N THR A 488 14.30 13.23 4.12
CA THR A 488 13.04 12.50 4.25
C THR A 488 12.43 12.28 2.87
N SER A 489 11.58 11.26 2.76
CA SER A 489 10.75 11.05 1.57
C SER A 489 9.50 11.93 1.61
N SER A 490 8.75 11.93 0.51
CA SER A 490 7.37 12.44 0.52
C SER A 490 6.53 11.69 1.57
N PRO A 491 5.57 12.37 2.22
CA PRO A 491 4.73 11.73 3.22
C PRO A 491 3.70 10.81 2.58
N MET A 492 3.16 9.93 3.41
CA MET A 492 2.04 9.02 3.14
C MET A 492 1.08 9.10 4.32
N ILE A 493 -0.23 9.10 4.11
CA ILE A 493 -1.22 9.15 5.20
C ILE A 493 -2.08 7.88 5.17
N ASP A 494 -2.13 7.16 6.28
CA ASP A 494 -3.05 6.04 6.46
C ASP A 494 -4.48 6.52 6.76
N SER A 495 -5.39 5.56 6.86
CA SER A 495 -6.82 5.82 7.04
C SER A 495 -7.18 6.59 8.34
N TYR A 496 -6.35 6.51 9.38
CA TYR A 496 -6.59 7.26 10.62
C TYR A 496 -6.08 8.70 10.55
N GLY A 497 -5.04 8.94 9.75
CA GLY A 497 -4.30 10.20 9.71
C GLY A 497 -2.85 10.10 10.19
N ASN A 498 -2.32 8.89 10.45
CA ASN A 498 -0.91 8.71 10.77
C ASN A 498 -0.06 8.95 9.52
N VAL A 499 1.10 9.59 9.69
CA VAL A 499 1.98 9.95 8.57
C VAL A 499 3.16 8.98 8.50
N TYR A 500 3.38 8.33 7.37
CA TYR A 500 4.52 7.44 7.12
C TYR A 500 5.50 8.12 6.17
N PHE A 501 6.80 7.91 6.39
CA PHE A 501 7.86 8.44 5.55
C PHE A 501 9.17 7.71 5.81
N PHE A 502 10.07 7.70 4.83
CA PHE A 502 11.47 7.40 5.08
C PHE A 502 12.17 8.61 5.67
N GLY A 503 13.09 8.38 6.61
CA GLY A 503 13.88 9.44 7.21
C GLY A 503 15.29 8.97 7.54
N ALA A 504 16.24 9.90 7.45
CA ALA A 504 17.54 9.77 8.10
C ALA A 504 17.40 9.98 9.62
N SER A 505 18.12 9.19 10.41
CA SER A 505 18.06 9.27 11.87
C SER A 505 19.41 9.06 12.54
N PHE A 506 19.48 9.49 13.79
CA PHE A 506 20.56 9.19 14.73
C PHE A 506 20.00 8.46 15.95
N ASP A 507 20.51 7.26 16.20
CA ASP A 507 20.11 6.43 17.33
C ASP A 507 21.01 6.72 18.54
N LEU A 508 20.42 6.94 19.72
CA LEU A 508 21.19 7.17 20.96
C LEU A 508 21.86 5.88 21.49
N GLY A 509 21.52 4.73 20.89
CA GLY A 509 22.12 3.44 21.16
C GLY A 509 23.47 3.21 20.44
N PRO A 510 23.93 1.95 20.32
CA PRO A 510 25.19 1.63 19.64
C PRO A 510 25.14 1.85 18.12
N SER A 511 24.00 2.24 17.56
CA SER A 511 23.70 2.13 16.13
C SER A 511 24.04 3.35 15.27
N GLY A 512 24.37 4.50 15.86
CA GLY A 512 24.80 5.66 15.08
C GLY A 512 23.75 6.19 14.09
N PHE A 513 24.22 6.66 12.94
CA PHE A 513 23.38 7.24 11.88
C PHE A 513 22.86 6.17 10.93
N ASP A 514 21.58 6.27 10.54
CA ASP A 514 20.92 5.27 9.70
C ASP A 514 19.76 5.89 8.90
N THR A 515 19.13 5.08 8.04
CA THR A 515 17.87 5.40 7.35
C THR A 515 16.81 4.34 7.66
N GLY A 516 15.55 4.73 7.65
CA GLY A 516 14.48 3.79 7.97
C GLY A 516 13.08 4.33 7.71
N LEU A 517 12.09 3.49 8.00
CA LEU A 517 10.67 3.83 7.93
C LEU A 517 10.19 4.33 9.30
N PHE A 518 9.58 5.51 9.30
CA PHE A 518 8.97 6.13 10.46
C PHE A 518 7.45 6.24 10.29
N ARG A 519 6.74 6.17 11.42
CA ARG A 519 5.33 6.52 11.53
C ARG A 519 5.18 7.65 12.55
N ALA A 520 4.57 8.75 12.13
CA ALA A 520 4.13 9.82 12.99
C ALA A 520 2.69 9.53 13.41
N VAL A 521 2.50 9.14 14.67
CA VAL A 521 1.20 8.77 15.23
C VAL A 521 0.37 10.01 15.52
N TYR A 522 -0.82 10.07 14.94
CA TYR A 522 -1.72 11.20 15.02
C TYR A 522 -2.52 11.21 16.33
N ASP A 523 -2.50 12.33 17.05
CA ASP A 523 -3.47 12.64 18.11
C ASP A 523 -4.47 13.71 17.64
N PRO A 524 -5.75 13.34 17.39
CA PRO A 524 -6.77 14.28 16.93
C PRO A 524 -7.14 15.35 17.96
N ALA A 525 -7.01 15.06 19.26
CA ALA A 525 -7.46 15.95 20.33
C ALA A 525 -6.56 17.18 20.45
N THR A 526 -5.25 16.99 20.28
CA THR A 526 -4.24 18.05 20.32
C THR A 526 -3.77 18.50 18.94
N PHE A 527 -4.15 17.77 17.88
CA PHE A 527 -3.61 17.93 16.53
C PHE A 527 -2.08 17.91 16.52
N SER A 528 -1.54 16.83 17.06
CA SER A 528 -0.10 16.63 17.20
C SER A 528 0.32 15.25 16.73
N TYR A 529 1.62 15.09 16.50
CA TYR A 529 2.21 13.85 16.02
C TYR A 529 3.40 13.45 16.88
N GLU A 530 3.49 12.17 17.25
CA GLU A 530 4.66 11.60 17.94
C GLU A 530 5.29 10.51 17.06
N LEU A 531 6.62 10.44 17.00
CA LEU A 531 7.30 9.51 16.09
C LEU A 531 7.60 8.16 16.76
N GLU A 532 7.39 7.10 15.97
CA GLU A 532 7.96 5.77 16.20
C GLU A 532 8.71 5.30 14.95
N GLN A 533 9.69 4.44 15.14
CA GLN A 533 10.43 3.81 14.05
C GLN A 533 9.87 2.39 13.84
N LEU A 534 9.55 2.05 12.58
CA LEU A 534 9.06 0.72 12.22
C LEU A 534 10.23 -0.22 11.95
N PHE A 535 11.16 0.21 11.11
CA PHE A 535 12.44 -0.45 10.90
C PHE A 535 13.49 0.55 10.43
N LYS A 536 14.73 0.07 10.39
CA LYS A 536 15.87 0.73 9.78
C LYS A 536 16.67 -0.26 8.94
N VAL A 537 17.57 0.24 8.12
CA VAL A 537 18.51 -0.60 7.35
C VAL A 537 19.32 -1.50 8.30
N GLY A 538 19.70 -2.67 7.81
CA GLY A 538 20.34 -3.72 8.61
C GLY A 538 19.35 -4.59 9.41
N ARG A 539 18.04 -4.31 9.34
CA ARG A 539 17.03 -5.18 9.94
C ARG A 539 17.03 -6.55 9.25
N VAL A 540 17.29 -7.59 10.03
CA VAL A 540 17.18 -8.99 9.62
C VAL A 540 15.76 -9.50 9.89
N LEU A 541 15.20 -10.21 8.91
CA LEU A 541 13.89 -10.83 8.92
C LEU A 541 14.02 -12.27 8.42
N ASP A 542 13.14 -13.14 8.89
CA ASP A 542 13.06 -14.51 8.38
C ASP A 542 12.25 -14.53 7.07
N SER A 543 12.49 -15.48 6.16
CA SER A 543 11.63 -15.62 4.97
C SER A 543 10.33 -16.40 5.20
N GLY A 544 9.98 -16.84 6.42
CA GLY A 544 8.75 -17.62 6.67
C GLY A 544 8.38 -17.72 8.16
N LEU A 545 7.14 -18.12 8.48
CA LEU A 545 6.58 -18.01 9.84
C LEU A 545 6.99 -19.14 10.83
N ASP A 546 7.38 -20.33 10.36
CA ASP A 546 7.46 -21.52 11.23
C ASP A 546 8.84 -21.80 11.82
N ALA A 547 8.91 -22.03 13.14
CA ALA A 547 10.11 -22.42 13.88
C ALA A 547 10.72 -23.80 13.50
N GLY A 548 10.14 -24.51 12.52
CA GLY A 548 10.54 -25.87 12.12
C GLY A 548 10.87 -26.07 10.64
N GLY A 549 10.72 -25.05 9.79
CA GLY A 549 11.12 -25.07 8.38
C GLY A 549 12.53 -24.55 8.15
N THR A 550 13.17 -24.92 7.03
CA THR A 550 14.44 -24.33 6.59
C THR A 550 14.16 -22.92 6.09
N LYS A 551 14.27 -21.91 6.95
CA LYS A 551 14.10 -20.50 6.60
C LYS A 551 15.42 -19.93 6.09
N VAL A 552 15.36 -19.08 5.06
CA VAL A 552 16.51 -18.25 4.65
C VAL A 552 16.28 -16.83 5.16
N PRO A 553 17.02 -16.35 6.16
CA PRO A 553 16.87 -14.97 6.61
C PRO A 553 17.30 -14.00 5.51
N TYR A 554 16.75 -12.80 5.55
CA TYR A 554 17.17 -11.71 4.70
C TYR A 554 17.37 -10.43 5.50
N GLN A 555 18.31 -9.62 5.07
CA GLN A 555 18.57 -8.31 5.64
C GLN A 555 18.09 -7.23 4.66
N ILE A 556 17.41 -6.20 5.18
CA ILE A 556 17.15 -4.98 4.44
C ILE A 556 18.47 -4.21 4.34
N GLN A 557 19.12 -4.26 3.17
CA GLN A 557 20.42 -3.65 2.95
C GLN A 557 20.34 -2.17 2.65
N PHE A 558 19.28 -1.75 1.95
CA PHE A 558 19.20 -0.38 1.49
C PHE A 558 17.76 0.05 1.23
N VAL A 559 17.47 1.29 1.61
CA VAL A 559 16.31 2.05 1.16
C VAL A 559 16.80 3.39 0.63
N THR A 560 16.46 3.73 -0.61
CA THR A 560 16.96 4.97 -1.22
C THR A 560 16.06 6.14 -0.84
N LEU A 561 16.65 7.15 -0.19
CA LEU A 561 16.01 8.43 0.07
C LEU A 561 16.28 9.42 -1.07
N ALA A 562 17.55 9.70 -1.32
CA ALA A 562 18.00 10.68 -2.29
C ALA A 562 18.85 10.05 -3.39
N ASP A 563 18.87 10.68 -4.55
CA ASP A 563 19.85 10.43 -5.60
C ASP A 563 20.95 11.50 -5.58
N SER A 564 21.66 11.71 -6.69
CA SER A 564 22.76 12.67 -6.77
C SER A 564 22.37 14.13 -6.55
N ASN A 565 21.10 14.51 -6.73
CA ASN A 565 20.70 15.91 -6.75
C ASN A 565 19.22 16.17 -6.39
N SER A 566 18.47 15.15 -5.95
CA SER A 566 17.05 15.25 -5.62
C SER A 566 16.55 14.03 -4.83
N ILE A 567 15.26 14.01 -4.50
CA ILE A 567 14.59 12.82 -4.00
C ILE A 567 14.71 11.67 -5.02
N SER A 568 15.03 10.46 -4.55
CA SER A 568 15.14 9.28 -5.42
C SER A 568 13.77 8.88 -6.00
N SER A 569 13.74 8.37 -7.24
CA SER A 569 12.53 7.81 -7.84
C SER A 569 11.99 6.58 -7.09
N THR A 570 12.83 5.87 -6.33
CA THR A 570 12.42 4.72 -5.50
C THR A 570 11.97 5.11 -4.10
N ALA A 571 12.16 6.37 -3.69
CA ALA A 571 11.63 6.83 -2.42
C ALA A 571 10.09 6.75 -2.42
N PRO A 572 9.45 6.53 -1.27
CA PRO A 572 8.00 6.44 -1.23
C PRO A 572 7.35 7.82 -1.36
N PHE A 573 6.17 7.83 -1.99
CA PHE A 573 5.28 8.96 -2.16
C PHE A 573 3.88 8.60 -1.67
N SER A 574 2.93 9.54 -1.66
CA SER A 574 1.60 9.29 -1.09
C SER A 574 0.88 8.08 -1.70
N GLN A 575 1.18 7.69 -2.95
CA GLN A 575 0.58 6.51 -3.58
C GLN A 575 1.12 5.17 -3.05
N ASN A 576 2.16 5.17 -2.21
CA ASN A 576 2.73 3.96 -1.64
C ASN A 576 1.90 3.40 -0.47
N ILE A 577 0.87 4.11 -0.02
CA ILE A 577 -0.05 3.67 1.02
C ILE A 577 -1.50 3.66 0.52
N SER A 578 -2.27 2.67 0.95
CA SER A 578 -3.73 2.64 0.77
C SER A 578 -4.41 3.70 1.64
N SER A 579 -5.47 4.33 1.13
CA SER A 579 -6.32 5.22 1.94
C SER A 579 -7.21 4.47 2.91
N ASP A 580 -7.48 3.19 2.65
CA ASP A 580 -8.36 2.36 3.46
C ASP A 580 -7.64 1.76 4.66
N GLY A 581 -8.43 1.40 5.68
CA GLY A 581 -7.96 0.56 6.78
C GLY A 581 -7.77 -0.90 6.34
N HIS A 582 -7.11 -1.68 7.18
CA HIS A 582 -6.94 -3.13 6.98
C HIS A 582 -8.30 -3.78 6.69
N ALA A 583 -8.38 -4.63 5.66
CA ALA A 583 -9.63 -5.28 5.24
C ALA A 583 -10.83 -4.32 5.07
N GLY A 584 -10.59 -3.07 4.64
CA GLY A 584 -11.64 -2.07 4.44
C GLY A 584 -12.30 -1.59 5.75
N GLN A 585 -11.63 -1.76 6.90
CA GLN A 585 -12.15 -1.31 8.18
C GLN A 585 -12.15 0.22 8.30
N THR A 586 -13.09 0.77 9.09
CA THR A 586 -13.04 2.19 9.51
C THR A 586 -12.54 2.31 10.95
N HIS A 587 -12.16 3.52 11.32
CA HIS A 587 -11.34 3.86 12.49
C HIS A 587 -12.01 3.73 13.88
N PHE A 588 -13.28 3.38 13.96
CA PHE A 588 -14.03 3.53 15.20
C PHE A 588 -13.69 2.46 16.25
N GLY A 589 -13.28 2.93 17.44
CA GLY A 589 -13.08 2.07 18.61
C GLY A 589 -11.70 1.41 18.71
N VAL A 590 -10.80 1.70 17.77
CA VAL A 590 -9.38 1.29 17.81
C VAL A 590 -8.50 2.47 18.20
N SER A 591 -7.37 2.19 18.87
CA SER A 591 -6.39 3.23 19.18
C SER A 591 -5.83 3.82 17.89
N GLY A 592 -5.50 5.11 17.85
CA GLY A 592 -4.75 5.69 16.71
C GLY A 592 -3.40 5.02 16.44
N ARG A 593 -2.88 4.27 17.42
CA ARG A 593 -1.64 3.48 17.34
C ARG A 593 -1.81 2.14 16.62
N ASP A 594 -3.04 1.65 16.47
CA ASP A 594 -3.32 0.31 15.96
C ASP A 594 -2.85 0.15 14.50
N SER A 595 -2.37 -1.04 14.13
CA SER A 595 -1.98 -1.33 12.75
C SER A 595 -3.18 -1.57 11.84
N LEU A 596 -4.39 -1.76 12.39
CA LEU A 596 -5.64 -1.87 11.63
C LEU A 596 -5.95 -0.64 10.76
N HIS A 597 -5.35 0.51 11.05
CA HIS A 597 -5.49 1.70 10.20
C HIS A 597 -4.72 1.60 8.89
N LEU A 598 -3.82 0.62 8.76
CA LEU A 598 -3.01 0.40 7.57
C LEU A 598 -3.65 -0.67 6.66
N GLY A 599 -4.28 -0.23 5.58
CA GLY A 599 -4.78 -1.10 4.52
C GLY A 599 -3.68 -1.87 3.77
N GLY A 600 -2.56 -1.19 3.55
CA GLY A 600 -1.36 -1.73 2.92
C GLY A 600 -0.38 -0.62 2.60
N LEU A 601 0.91 -0.89 2.77
CA LEU A 601 2.02 -0.01 2.42
C LEU A 601 3.01 -0.81 1.58
N VAL A 602 3.49 -0.23 0.48
CA VAL A 602 4.52 -0.85 -0.35
C VAL A 602 5.75 0.02 -0.51
N LEU A 603 6.92 -0.59 -0.47
CA LEU A 603 8.21 0.10 -0.48
C LEU A 603 9.18 -0.59 -1.41
N SER A 604 10.02 0.17 -2.09
CA SER A 604 11.19 -0.37 -2.80
C SER A 604 12.35 -0.54 -1.82
N ALA A 605 13.02 -1.69 -1.85
CA ALA A 605 14.21 -1.93 -1.04
C ALA A 605 15.18 -2.88 -1.75
N SER A 606 16.46 -2.79 -1.37
CA SER A 606 17.42 -3.86 -1.61
C SER A 606 17.44 -4.78 -0.39
N ILE A 607 17.33 -6.08 -0.63
CA ILE A 607 17.49 -7.11 0.39
C ILE A 607 18.59 -8.08 -0.02
N THR A 608 19.27 -8.67 0.95
CA THR A 608 20.19 -9.81 0.72
C THR A 608 19.69 -11.00 1.51
N TYR A 609 19.54 -12.14 0.84
CA TYR A 609 19.28 -13.43 1.48
C TYR A 609 20.59 -14.07 1.93
N ASP A 610 20.66 -14.51 3.18
CA ASP A 610 21.75 -15.32 3.76
C ASP A 610 21.51 -16.79 3.41
N VAL A 611 21.96 -17.18 2.21
CA VAL A 611 21.57 -18.46 1.59
C VAL A 611 22.30 -19.64 2.23
N ASP A 612 23.51 -19.43 2.71
CA ASP A 612 24.32 -20.48 3.34
C ASP A 612 24.23 -20.52 4.87
N LEU A 613 23.48 -19.58 5.46
CA LEU A 613 23.12 -19.51 6.88
C LEU A 613 24.32 -19.28 7.78
N ASP A 614 25.32 -18.54 7.30
CA ASP A 614 26.50 -18.19 8.09
C ASP A 614 26.30 -16.93 8.96
N GLY A 615 25.22 -16.17 8.69
CA GLY A 615 24.80 -14.98 9.41
C GLY A 615 25.43 -13.68 8.92
N ASP A 616 26.29 -13.75 7.90
CA ASP A 616 26.71 -12.61 7.09
C ASP A 616 25.69 -12.40 5.95
N PHE A 617 25.68 -11.21 5.35
CA PHE A 617 24.71 -10.83 4.31
C PHE A 617 25.42 -10.08 3.19
N ASP A 618 26.27 -10.78 2.46
CA ASP A 618 27.16 -10.20 1.46
C ASP A 618 26.39 -9.83 0.18
N ASP A 619 26.45 -8.55 -0.22
CA ASP A 619 25.70 -8.03 -1.37
C ASP A 619 26.49 -7.99 -2.69
N ASP A 620 27.81 -8.20 -2.63
CA ASP A 620 28.71 -8.03 -3.78
C ASP A 620 29.22 -9.36 -4.32
N ALA A 621 28.32 -10.11 -4.94
CA ALA A 621 28.66 -11.34 -5.68
C ALA A 621 29.66 -11.12 -6.83
N VAL A 622 29.85 -9.88 -7.27
CA VAL A 622 30.80 -9.52 -8.35
C VAL A 622 32.22 -9.39 -7.78
N ALA A 623 32.38 -8.75 -6.62
CA ALA A 623 33.67 -8.61 -5.94
C ALA A 623 34.04 -9.86 -5.13
N ASP A 624 33.05 -10.52 -4.53
CA ASP A 624 33.21 -11.80 -3.84
C ASP A 624 32.37 -12.89 -4.50
N PRO A 625 32.91 -13.59 -5.52
CA PRO A 625 32.21 -14.70 -6.17
C PRO A 625 32.11 -15.95 -5.27
N THR A 626 32.66 -15.91 -4.05
CA THR A 626 32.57 -17.02 -3.10
C THR A 626 31.38 -16.91 -2.16
N THR A 627 30.77 -15.73 -2.04
CA THR A 627 29.49 -15.60 -1.34
C THR A 627 28.42 -16.44 -2.02
N LEU A 628 27.54 -17.04 -1.23
CA LEU A 628 26.33 -17.71 -1.71
C LEU A 628 25.09 -16.82 -1.57
N ASP A 629 25.25 -15.66 -0.94
CA ASP A 629 24.18 -14.73 -0.65
C ASP A 629 23.66 -14.05 -1.91
N GLN A 630 22.37 -13.77 -1.90
CA GLN A 630 21.68 -13.26 -3.09
C GLN A 630 21.02 -11.94 -2.77
N ASN A 631 21.56 -10.86 -3.33
CA ASN A 631 20.95 -9.54 -3.29
C ASN A 631 19.79 -9.44 -4.30
N TYR A 632 18.69 -8.80 -3.95
CA TYR A 632 17.58 -8.51 -4.86
C TYR A 632 17.04 -7.10 -4.63
N GLN A 633 16.56 -6.46 -5.70
CA GLN A 633 15.64 -5.33 -5.60
C GLN A 633 14.21 -5.87 -5.51
N VAL A 634 13.50 -5.48 -4.45
CA VAL A 634 12.17 -6.02 -4.12
C VAL A 634 11.17 -4.91 -3.77
N GLN A 635 9.91 -5.19 -4.07
CA GLN A 635 8.79 -4.49 -3.47
C GLN A 635 8.43 -5.20 -2.16
N LEU A 636 8.63 -4.51 -1.04
CA LEU A 636 8.17 -4.95 0.29
C LEU A 636 6.72 -4.53 0.48
N PHE A 637 5.90 -5.42 1.04
CA PHE A 637 4.57 -5.10 1.55
C PHE A 637 4.60 -5.04 3.07
N ILE A 638 3.91 -4.06 3.65
CA ILE A 638 3.66 -3.91 5.09
C ILE A 638 2.16 -3.78 5.31
N GLY A 639 1.60 -4.56 6.23
CA GLY A 639 0.17 -4.52 6.58
C GLY A 639 -0.09 -4.91 8.02
N SER A 640 -1.36 -4.92 8.43
CA SER A 640 -1.75 -5.45 9.73
C SER A 640 -1.74 -6.98 9.74
N PRO A 641 -1.15 -7.64 10.75
CA PRO A 641 -1.27 -9.10 10.95
C PRO A 641 -2.60 -9.48 11.61
N THR A 642 -3.44 -8.51 11.95
CA THR A 642 -4.64 -8.73 12.77
C THR A 642 -5.70 -9.48 11.99
N ALA A 643 -5.99 -10.71 12.40
CA ALA A 643 -7.06 -11.48 11.80
C ALA A 643 -8.44 -10.82 11.97
N CYS A 644 -9.21 -10.87 10.90
CA CYS A 644 -10.57 -10.42 10.76
C CYS A 644 -11.44 -11.61 10.33
N GLN A 645 -12.46 -11.92 11.13
CA GLN A 645 -13.39 -13.00 10.86
C GLN A 645 -14.24 -12.70 9.63
N LEU A 646 -14.31 -13.69 8.73
CA LEU A 646 -15.07 -13.65 7.48
C LEU A 646 -16.59 -13.73 7.72
N ASP A 647 -17.34 -13.23 6.75
CA ASP A 647 -18.74 -13.60 6.53
C ASP A 647 -18.84 -15.13 6.30
N LEU A 648 -19.76 -15.79 7.01
CA LEU A 648 -20.11 -17.19 6.81
C LEU A 648 -20.85 -17.51 5.50
N GLY A 649 -21.14 -16.50 4.67
CA GLY A 649 -21.47 -16.66 3.26
C GLY A 649 -22.94 -16.86 2.90
N VAL A 650 -23.16 -16.96 1.57
CA VAL A 650 -24.37 -16.79 0.73
C VAL A 650 -25.73 -17.25 1.28
N GLY A 651 -26.70 -16.33 1.22
CA GLY A 651 -28.10 -16.53 1.63
C GLY A 651 -28.62 -15.49 2.65
N GLN A 652 -27.78 -14.51 2.99
CA GLN A 652 -27.94 -13.58 4.09
C GLN A 652 -28.67 -12.29 3.67
N GLY A 653 -29.83 -12.45 3.03
CA GLY A 653 -30.81 -11.37 2.89
C GLY A 653 -30.50 -10.19 1.98
N PRO A 654 -31.53 -9.46 1.50
CA PRO A 654 -31.40 -8.19 0.78
C PRO A 654 -30.95 -6.99 1.64
N GLY A 655 -30.23 -7.19 2.74
CA GLY A 655 -29.66 -6.08 3.53
C GLY A 655 -28.33 -5.61 2.95
N ASP A 656 -28.06 -4.31 2.98
CA ASP A 656 -26.75 -3.74 2.62
C ASP A 656 -25.79 -3.75 3.84
N ALA A 657 -26.31 -4.00 5.04
CA ALA A 657 -25.57 -4.02 6.30
C ALA A 657 -24.43 -5.06 6.32
N ASN A 658 -23.23 -4.63 6.72
CA ASN A 658 -22.02 -5.46 6.73
C ASN A 658 -21.36 -5.48 8.13
N LEU A 659 -21.32 -6.66 8.74
CA LEU A 659 -20.70 -7.05 9.98
C LEU A 659 -19.27 -7.56 9.74
N THR A 660 -18.31 -6.89 10.37
CA THR A 660 -16.90 -7.30 10.41
C THR A 660 -16.48 -7.49 11.86
N VAL A 661 -15.72 -8.54 12.17
CA VAL A 661 -15.17 -8.74 13.51
C VAL A 661 -13.68 -9.00 13.45
N CYS A 662 -12.87 -8.12 14.03
CA CYS A 662 -11.41 -8.26 14.03
C CYS A 662 -10.84 -8.34 15.43
N GLY A 663 -9.64 -8.89 15.55
CA GLY A 663 -8.92 -8.99 16.81
C GLY A 663 -8.58 -10.43 17.18
N THR A 664 -8.13 -10.61 18.42
CA THR A 664 -7.49 -11.85 18.84
C THR A 664 -8.46 -12.95 19.29
N GLY A 665 -9.76 -12.63 19.41
CA GLY A 665 -10.82 -13.59 19.74
C GLY A 665 -11.50 -13.34 21.08
N LEU A 666 -12.22 -14.36 21.59
CA LEU A 666 -13.02 -14.31 22.83
C LEU A 666 -12.40 -15.04 24.03
N GLY A 667 -11.15 -15.50 23.90
CA GLY A 667 -10.36 -16.09 24.97
C GLY A 667 -10.04 -15.10 26.09
N ALA A 668 -9.63 -15.62 27.25
CA ALA A 668 -9.29 -14.74 28.38
C ALA A 668 -8.09 -13.82 28.01
N GLY A 669 -8.29 -12.51 28.11
CA GLY A 669 -7.29 -11.50 27.73
C GLY A 669 -7.28 -11.14 26.24
N GLN A 670 -8.12 -11.78 25.43
CA GLN A 670 -8.34 -11.41 24.04
C GLN A 670 -9.47 -10.37 23.92
N SER A 671 -9.53 -9.69 22.78
CA SER A 671 -10.62 -8.79 22.45
C SER A 671 -10.93 -8.84 20.97
N SER A 672 -12.22 -8.72 20.65
CA SER A 672 -12.69 -8.57 19.28
C SER A 672 -13.40 -7.24 19.12
N LEU A 673 -12.99 -6.45 18.13
CA LEU A 673 -13.74 -5.30 17.63
C LEU A 673 -14.84 -5.81 16.73
N ILE A 674 -16.08 -5.51 17.08
CA ILE A 674 -17.26 -5.83 16.27
C ILE A 674 -17.73 -4.53 15.62
N LYS A 675 -17.83 -4.55 14.29
CA LYS A 675 -18.23 -3.43 13.45
C LYS A 675 -19.40 -3.81 12.57
N LEU A 676 -20.38 -2.93 12.46
CA LEU A 676 -21.51 -3.01 11.55
C LEU A 676 -21.57 -1.72 10.72
N THR A 677 -21.57 -1.82 9.40
CA THR A 677 -21.67 -0.70 8.44
C THR A 677 -22.89 -0.82 7.54
N ASN A 678 -23.13 0.21 6.72
CA ASN A 678 -24.20 0.27 5.72
C ASN A 678 -25.60 0.08 6.31
N VAL A 679 -25.80 0.48 7.57
CA VAL A 679 -27.12 0.51 8.19
C VAL A 679 -27.74 1.89 7.98
N ALA A 680 -29.07 2.00 7.90
CA ALA A 680 -29.71 3.30 7.92
C ALA A 680 -29.30 4.11 9.18
N PRO A 681 -28.93 5.41 9.07
CA PRO A 681 -28.50 6.22 10.22
C PRO A 681 -29.53 6.24 11.36
N PHE A 682 -29.04 6.22 12.60
CA PHE A 682 -29.87 6.23 13.82
C PHE A 682 -30.83 5.03 13.99
N THR A 683 -30.67 3.98 13.19
CA THR A 683 -31.52 2.79 13.25
C THR A 683 -31.17 1.91 14.44
N GLY A 684 -32.20 1.35 15.07
CA GLY A 684 -32.02 0.38 16.15
C GLY A 684 -31.44 -0.93 15.63
N VAL A 685 -30.32 -1.36 16.18
CA VAL A 685 -29.63 -2.60 15.82
C VAL A 685 -29.66 -3.59 16.99
N PHE A 686 -29.87 -4.87 16.66
CA PHE A 686 -29.98 -5.96 17.62
C PHE A 686 -28.97 -7.06 17.29
N ALA A 687 -28.08 -7.36 18.24
CA ALA A 687 -27.18 -8.49 18.12
C ALA A 687 -27.93 -9.82 18.29
N ILE A 688 -27.64 -10.76 17.40
CA ILE A 688 -28.15 -12.13 17.40
C ILE A 688 -26.95 -13.05 17.58
N LEU A 689 -26.92 -13.75 18.70
CA LEU A 689 -25.89 -14.74 19.01
C LEU A 689 -26.49 -16.13 18.95
N SER A 690 -25.85 -17.03 18.20
CA SER A 690 -26.23 -18.43 18.12
C SER A 690 -25.02 -19.36 18.14
N PHE A 691 -25.22 -20.66 18.33
CA PHE A 691 -24.14 -21.64 18.21
C PHE A 691 -23.97 -22.12 16.77
N PRO A 692 -22.74 -22.29 16.26
CA PRO A 692 -22.52 -22.80 14.91
C PRO A 692 -23.14 -24.20 14.69
N GLY A 693 -23.46 -24.51 13.44
CA GLY A 693 -23.98 -25.82 13.03
C GLY A 693 -25.49 -26.03 13.24
N GLN A 694 -26.24 -24.97 13.57
CA GLN A 694 -27.70 -25.02 13.67
C GLN A 694 -28.36 -24.69 12.33
N PRO A 695 -29.61 -25.12 12.08
CA PRO A 695 -30.30 -24.79 10.84
C PRO A 695 -30.51 -23.28 10.68
N ASN A 696 -30.38 -22.78 9.45
CA ASN A 696 -30.70 -21.40 9.11
C ASN A 696 -32.21 -21.17 9.15
N PHE A 697 -32.65 -19.98 9.56
CA PHE A 697 -34.06 -19.62 9.60
C PHE A 697 -34.36 -18.47 8.63
N PRO A 698 -35.11 -18.71 7.54
CA PRO A 698 -35.46 -17.65 6.60
C PRO A 698 -36.47 -16.69 7.24
N ILE A 699 -36.20 -15.40 7.11
CA ILE A 699 -37.11 -14.30 7.47
C ILE A 699 -37.34 -13.41 6.26
N GLY A 700 -38.39 -12.58 6.30
CA GLY A 700 -38.55 -11.54 5.28
C GLY A 700 -37.33 -10.63 5.33
N GLY A 701 -36.58 -10.56 4.23
CA GLY A 701 -35.32 -9.81 4.21
C GLY A 701 -34.05 -10.63 4.51
N GLY A 702 -34.10 -11.96 4.64
CA GLY A 702 -32.89 -12.81 4.62
C GLY A 702 -32.94 -14.12 5.37
N SER A 703 -31.79 -14.64 5.77
CA SER A 703 -31.68 -15.85 6.60
C SER A 703 -30.89 -15.55 7.86
N LEU A 704 -31.47 -15.87 9.01
CA LEU A 704 -30.73 -15.93 10.27
C LEU A 704 -29.86 -17.19 10.25
N ILE A 705 -28.55 -17.01 10.34
CA ILE A 705 -27.62 -18.13 10.34
C ILE A 705 -27.62 -18.80 11.72
N SER A 706 -27.73 -20.12 11.75
CA SER A 706 -27.73 -20.91 12.99
C SER A 706 -28.83 -20.56 14.03
N ALA A 707 -29.99 -20.07 13.58
CA ALA A 707 -31.03 -19.48 14.44
C ALA A 707 -31.58 -20.36 15.58
N PHE A 708 -31.53 -21.69 15.49
CA PHE A 708 -32.10 -22.58 16.51
C PHE A 708 -31.21 -22.80 17.75
N GLY A 709 -30.00 -22.25 17.76
CA GLY A 709 -29.08 -22.24 18.91
C GLY A 709 -29.00 -20.91 19.65
N LEU A 710 -30.05 -20.07 19.57
CA LEU A 710 -30.07 -18.71 20.11
C LEU A 710 -29.76 -18.71 21.62
N VAL A 711 -28.59 -18.18 22.00
CA VAL A 711 -28.08 -18.21 23.38
C VAL A 711 -28.79 -17.16 24.26
N GLY A 712 -29.49 -16.23 23.60
CA GLY A 712 -30.30 -15.19 24.20
C GLY A 712 -30.26 -13.98 23.29
N GLY A 713 -31.39 -13.64 22.68
CA GLY A 713 -31.59 -12.33 22.08
C GLY A 713 -31.71 -11.32 23.22
N PHE A 714 -30.58 -10.88 23.77
CA PHE A 714 -30.60 -9.71 24.64
C PHE A 714 -30.92 -8.52 23.73
N PRO A 715 -31.99 -7.75 23.99
CA PRO A 715 -32.16 -6.45 23.36
C PRO A 715 -31.13 -5.51 23.99
N LEU A 716 -29.85 -5.72 23.69
CA LEU A 716 -28.88 -4.65 23.69
C LEU A 716 -29.22 -3.84 22.44
N GLY A 717 -30.28 -3.04 22.55
CA GLY A 717 -30.68 -2.12 21.50
C GLY A 717 -29.63 -1.03 21.45
N PHE A 718 -28.79 -1.08 20.43
CA PHE A 718 -27.90 0.02 20.10
C PHE A 718 -28.52 0.80 18.95
N ASN A 719 -28.06 2.02 18.72
CA ASN A 719 -28.42 2.77 17.53
C ASN A 719 -27.17 2.90 16.66
N ALA A 720 -27.32 2.72 15.35
CA ALA A 720 -26.32 3.15 14.39
C ALA A 720 -26.10 4.68 14.52
N ASP A 721 -24.91 5.14 14.21
CA ASP A 721 -24.59 6.56 14.25
C ASP A 721 -25.14 7.33 13.03
N ALA A 722 -24.71 8.57 12.84
CA ALA A 722 -25.13 9.43 11.74
C ALA A 722 -24.65 8.93 10.37
N ASN A 723 -23.61 8.08 10.34
CA ASN A 723 -23.02 7.51 9.14
C ASN A 723 -23.57 6.11 8.84
N GLY A 724 -24.47 5.58 9.69
CA GLY A 724 -24.99 4.23 9.52
C GLY A 724 -24.06 3.15 10.05
N GLU A 725 -23.19 3.48 11.01
CA GLU A 725 -22.23 2.55 11.60
C GLU A 725 -22.55 2.22 13.07
N PHE A 726 -22.21 1.02 13.51
CA PHE A 726 -22.27 0.60 14.92
C PHE A 726 -21.03 -0.23 15.27
N ASN A 727 -20.35 0.11 16.37
CA ASN A 727 -19.10 -0.53 16.77
C ASN A 727 -19.07 -0.79 18.28
N PHE A 728 -18.53 -1.93 18.72
CA PHE A 728 -18.16 -2.16 20.12
C PHE A 728 -17.04 -3.19 20.25
N THR A 729 -16.27 -3.06 21.31
CA THR A 729 -15.25 -4.05 21.67
C THR A 729 -15.84 -5.09 22.62
N LEU A 730 -15.76 -6.35 22.22
CA LEU A 730 -16.10 -7.49 23.07
C LEU A 730 -14.83 -8.04 23.70
N GLY A 731 -14.69 -7.87 25.01
CA GLY A 731 -13.62 -8.51 25.77
C GLY A 731 -13.90 -10.00 25.94
N GLY A 732 -12.87 -10.82 25.73
CA GLY A 732 -12.98 -12.26 25.90
C GLY A 732 -13.19 -12.65 27.38
N SER A 733 -14.05 -13.64 27.60
CA SER A 733 -14.47 -14.08 28.95
C SER A 733 -13.84 -15.40 29.41
N GLY A 734 -13.10 -16.08 28.52
CA GLY A 734 -12.48 -17.37 28.79
C GLY A 734 -13.44 -18.57 28.79
N VAL A 735 -14.70 -18.39 28.40
CA VAL A 735 -15.66 -19.49 28.23
C VAL A 735 -15.52 -20.06 26.81
N PRO A 736 -15.19 -21.36 26.65
CA PRO A 736 -14.85 -21.95 25.36
C PRO A 736 -16.12 -22.32 24.58
N ASN A 737 -16.74 -21.34 23.94
CA ASN A 737 -17.79 -21.59 22.96
C ASN A 737 -17.60 -20.67 21.76
N ASP A 738 -17.69 -21.25 20.57
CA ASP A 738 -17.82 -20.49 19.34
C ASP A 738 -19.25 -19.96 19.21
N PHE A 739 -19.40 -18.75 18.70
CA PHE A 739 -20.71 -18.15 18.46
C PHE A 739 -20.81 -17.65 17.03
N VAL A 740 -21.96 -17.81 16.39
CA VAL A 740 -22.31 -17.04 15.21
C VAL A 740 -22.97 -15.75 15.67
N LEU A 741 -22.36 -14.62 15.31
CA LEU A 741 -22.88 -13.29 15.52
C LEU A 741 -23.50 -12.76 14.23
N GLN A 742 -24.69 -12.21 14.32
CA GLN A 742 -25.37 -11.49 13.24
C GLN A 742 -26.10 -10.29 13.84
N PHE A 743 -26.40 -9.26 13.05
CA PHE A 743 -27.21 -8.14 13.47
C PHE A 743 -28.51 -8.06 12.68
N LEU A 744 -29.54 -7.55 13.36
CA LEU A 744 -30.80 -7.13 12.77
C LEU A 744 -30.98 -5.63 13.02
N ALA A 745 -31.00 -4.85 11.95
CA ALA A 745 -31.37 -3.45 11.96
C ALA A 745 -32.88 -3.30 11.67
N VAL A 746 -33.55 -2.42 12.40
CA VAL A 746 -35.00 -2.18 12.27
C VAL A 746 -35.28 -0.73 11.89
N ASP A 747 -35.31 -0.43 10.58
CA ASP A 747 -35.66 0.90 10.08
C ASP A 747 -37.17 1.05 9.91
N LEU A 748 -37.83 1.64 10.91
CA LEU A 748 -39.26 1.90 10.88
C LEU A 748 -39.69 2.95 9.84
N LEU A 749 -38.75 3.67 9.23
CA LEU A 749 -38.99 4.76 8.28
C LEU A 749 -38.91 4.31 6.81
N ALA A 750 -38.44 3.09 6.52
CA ALA A 750 -38.29 2.54 5.17
C ALA A 750 -39.24 1.36 4.82
N PRO A 751 -40.59 1.48 4.93
CA PRO A 751 -41.49 0.44 4.49
C PRO A 751 -41.45 0.26 2.96
N PRO A 752 -41.47 -0.98 2.43
CA PRO A 752 -41.82 -2.23 3.10
C PRO A 752 -40.67 -2.99 3.79
N ASN A 753 -39.42 -2.54 3.63
CA ASN A 753 -38.21 -3.26 4.10
C ASN A 753 -37.72 -2.70 5.44
N PHE A 754 -38.55 -2.80 6.49
CA PHE A 754 -38.19 -2.29 7.81
C PHE A 754 -37.19 -3.19 8.58
N LEU A 755 -36.74 -4.30 7.98
CA LEU A 755 -35.78 -5.22 8.56
C LEU A 755 -34.61 -5.39 7.59
N GLU A 756 -33.42 -5.13 8.11
CA GLU A 756 -32.16 -5.32 7.42
C GLU A 756 -31.30 -6.25 8.25
N LEU A 757 -30.86 -7.37 7.65
CA LEU A 757 -29.94 -8.29 8.29
C LEU A 757 -28.52 -7.98 7.85
N SER A 758 -27.59 -8.01 8.79
CA SER A 758 -26.18 -8.07 8.45
C SER A 758 -25.81 -9.47 7.96
N ASN A 759 -24.61 -9.59 7.40
CA ASN A 759 -23.95 -10.88 7.34
C ASN A 759 -23.65 -11.45 8.74
N ALA A 760 -23.29 -12.73 8.80
CA ALA A 760 -23.10 -13.52 10.00
C ALA A 760 -21.65 -13.95 10.07
N VAL A 761 -21.04 -13.77 11.23
CA VAL A 761 -19.63 -13.98 11.46
C VAL A 761 -19.47 -15.03 12.55
N LEU A 762 -18.57 -16.00 12.33
CA LEU A 762 -18.19 -16.94 13.38
C LEU A 762 -17.17 -16.27 14.30
N LEU A 763 -17.54 -16.12 15.55
CA LEU A 763 -16.66 -15.77 16.65
C LEU A 763 -16.06 -17.06 17.20
N SER A 764 -14.90 -17.44 16.68
CA SER A 764 -14.16 -18.59 17.16
C SER A 764 -13.51 -18.29 18.51
N PHE A 765 -13.58 -19.24 19.42
CA PHE A 765 -12.77 -19.25 20.63
C PHE A 765 -11.41 -19.86 20.28
N GLY A 766 -10.43 -19.01 19.97
CA GLY A 766 -8.99 -19.32 19.84
C GLY A 766 -8.65 -20.74 19.42
#